data_AF-A0A353RIS8-F1
#
_entry.id   AF-A0A353RIS8-F1
#
_cell.length_a   1.000
_cell.length_b   1.000
_cell.length_c   1.000
_cell.angle_alpha   90.00
_cell.angle_beta   90.00
_cell.angle_gamma   90.00
#
_symmetry.space_group_name_H-M   'P 1'
#
loop_
_entity.id
_entity.type
_entity.pdbx_description
1 polymer ?
#
loop_
_entity_poly.entity_id
_entity_poly.type
_entity_poly.pdbx_seq_one_letter_code
_entity_poly.pdbx_strand_id
1 'polypeptide(L)'
;PFWENPFLFYDDDQDGITEEVVRIEGEGDIMRFLRWSFNVNPREGELRNYDVGITACAPGWSITKERNSDFSFRLADDQTETFQVRGFPTGSVVKRSTARESLQAIEWTRVLMTWDEIDLNTAWDRPGDKIERWEGIISAGYKEPGYYMPQVGGPDCGPYNKRYELVTDPVGQNSFYFNPSDKKIHIRGSSKTWINVDFNGDLKTDMYYHWKDRDLDGIAERLEIDLDGDGVVDDSFDLHTSDISVIGWNFTDFNKVHVPVLENEPENKYYLIQALFEALRKRGGGNETDAVWVFLQNRLKGNGFNDELAERMIVSDESVLYYLMLVQDRLIGQLKQGSMGSDSFWKRFNSARSAGDTRKMTKEVNRTFNTEDPAVEYETWVNGLRAKEEKQRVAWDNQWLPPNWGWESEKVAFRFYDGHFDLFGKRIDTLIYPRIREGKNYHKDINKWGMDILHVGKTSGIGGLTLYVNGKAFPLRNEKQPGDPVFTSKLIEESNNLIRLEFVTENVGPANNPYTVRIQPSINAGKNNSDVYIFIEGGRMDDKIELGIGLTRLKEEAFYCDNEKGYMANWGIQEPEIGWIGLGILFDQKKYMRVENDKDEHRVVLQYQKNEPLTYQIKGMWLKGERFPISVSPNDWFKLLEKSTN
;
A
#
# COMPACT_ATOMS: atom_id res chain seq x y z
N PRO A 1 14.81 2.25 26.77
CA PRO A 1 13.52 1.76 26.24
C PRO A 1 12.88 0.76 27.22
N PHE A 2 11.98 1.22 28.10
CA PHE A 2 11.27 0.34 29.06
C PHE A 2 10.04 -0.37 28.42
N TRP A 3 9.62 0.05 27.21
CA TRP A 3 8.40 -0.43 26.54
C TRP A 3 8.60 -0.86 25.06
N GLU A 4 9.71 -0.46 24.44
CA GLU A 4 10.05 -0.75 23.04
C GLU A 4 11.20 -1.76 23.01
N ASN A 5 10.82 -3.03 23.01
CA ASN A 5 11.69 -4.19 22.89
C ASN A 5 11.91 -4.54 21.40
N PRO A 6 12.91 -5.36 21.01
CA PRO A 6 13.33 -5.46 19.62
C PRO A 6 12.21 -5.99 18.71
N PHE A 7 12.15 -5.40 17.51
CA PHE A 7 11.40 -5.91 16.37
C PHE A 7 12.36 -6.61 15.41
N LEU A 8 12.00 -7.80 14.98
CA LEU A 8 12.69 -8.51 13.92
C LEU A 8 11.74 -8.58 12.73
N PHE A 9 12.16 -7.98 11.62
CA PHE A 9 11.48 -8.04 10.34
C PHE A 9 12.23 -9.01 9.43
N TYR A 10 11.49 -9.85 8.72
CA TYR A 10 12.02 -10.79 7.75
C TYR A 10 11.30 -10.64 6.43
N ASP A 11 12.12 -10.53 5.39
CA ASP A 11 11.78 -10.52 3.98
C ASP A 11 12.34 -11.85 3.45
N ASP A 12 11.50 -12.89 3.42
CA ASP A 12 11.92 -14.27 3.18
C ASP A 12 12.19 -14.55 1.70
N ASP A 13 11.52 -13.83 0.79
CA ASP A 13 11.68 -13.97 -0.66
C ASP A 13 12.52 -12.85 -1.31
N GLN A 14 12.94 -11.85 -0.54
CA GLN A 14 13.80 -10.73 -0.93
C GLN A 14 13.17 -9.78 -1.96
N ASP A 15 11.84 -9.65 -1.94
CA ASP A 15 11.12 -8.74 -2.82
C ASP A 15 11.03 -7.30 -2.28
N GLY A 16 11.44 -7.07 -1.02
CA GLY A 16 11.41 -5.79 -0.33
C GLY A 16 10.13 -5.54 0.50
N ILE A 17 9.23 -6.51 0.57
CA ILE A 17 8.08 -6.58 1.47
C ILE A 17 8.49 -7.37 2.72
N THR A 18 7.76 -7.22 3.82
CA THR A 18 8.01 -8.02 5.03
C THR A 18 6.88 -9.03 5.20
N GLU A 19 7.22 -10.31 5.16
CA GLU A 19 6.28 -11.40 5.37
C GLU A 19 6.12 -11.71 6.86
N GLU A 20 7.16 -11.47 7.66
CA GLU A 20 7.19 -11.88 9.06
C GLU A 20 7.72 -10.78 9.98
N VAL A 21 6.99 -10.55 11.07
CA VAL A 21 7.43 -9.69 12.17
C VAL A 21 7.36 -10.42 13.51
N VAL A 22 8.44 -10.31 14.26
CA VAL A 22 8.54 -10.79 15.64
C VAL A 22 8.76 -9.60 16.56
N ARG A 23 7.92 -9.48 17.59
CA ARG A 23 8.09 -8.55 18.70
C ARG A 23 8.15 -9.33 20.00
N ILE A 24 9.26 -9.16 20.71
CA ILE A 24 9.41 -9.66 22.07
C ILE A 24 9.12 -8.53 23.04
N GLU A 25 8.58 -8.83 24.21
CA GLU A 25 8.51 -7.90 25.34
C GLU A 25 9.24 -8.51 26.54
N GLY A 26 10.17 -7.78 27.14
CA GLY A 26 11.01 -8.26 28.24
C GLY A 26 11.70 -7.14 29.01
N GLU A 27 12.48 -7.54 30.03
CA GLU A 27 13.37 -6.67 30.80
C GLU A 27 14.68 -7.41 31.09
N GLY A 28 15.81 -6.86 30.65
CA GLY A 28 17.09 -7.57 30.67
C GLY A 28 17.05 -8.80 29.75
N ASP A 29 17.41 -9.96 30.29
CA ASP A 29 17.33 -11.28 29.66
C ASP A 29 15.99 -12.00 29.91
N ILE A 30 15.10 -11.43 30.74
CA ILE A 30 13.81 -12.03 31.07
C ILE A 30 12.77 -11.67 30.01
N MET A 31 12.19 -12.70 29.41
CA MET A 31 11.08 -12.56 28.46
C MET A 31 9.73 -12.55 29.19
N ARG A 32 8.81 -11.69 28.74
CA ARG A 32 7.45 -11.57 29.29
C ARG A 32 6.37 -11.97 28.30
N PHE A 33 6.41 -11.41 27.09
CA PHE A 33 5.41 -11.68 26.06
C PHE A 33 6.03 -11.79 24.68
N LEU A 34 5.35 -12.52 23.80
CA LEU A 34 5.66 -12.60 22.37
C LEU A 34 4.46 -12.07 21.58
N ARG A 35 4.75 -11.31 20.51
CA ARG A 35 3.89 -11.20 19.35
C ARG A 35 4.65 -11.64 18.11
N TRP A 36 4.03 -12.46 17.28
CA TRP A 36 4.64 -12.98 16.06
C TRP A 36 3.57 -13.03 14.99
N SER A 37 3.76 -12.30 13.89
CA SER A 37 2.76 -12.13 12.84
C SER A 37 3.32 -12.39 11.45
N PHE A 38 2.42 -12.76 10.54
CA PHE A 38 2.70 -12.99 9.13
C PHE A 38 1.77 -12.20 8.22
N ASN A 39 2.33 -11.66 7.13
CA ASN A 39 1.64 -11.32 5.90
C ASN A 39 1.76 -12.54 4.99
N VAL A 40 0.69 -13.31 4.90
CA VAL A 40 0.62 -14.62 4.24
C VAL A 40 0.43 -14.47 2.73
N ASN A 41 -0.14 -13.34 2.29
CA ASN A 41 -0.35 -13.01 0.88
C ASN A 41 0.14 -11.58 0.57
N PRO A 42 1.46 -11.34 0.56
CA PRO A 42 2.01 -10.01 0.33
C PRO A 42 1.62 -9.45 -1.04
N ARG A 43 1.27 -8.16 -1.07
CA ARG A 43 0.89 -7.42 -2.28
C ARG A 43 1.80 -6.23 -2.50
N GLU A 44 2.18 -6.00 -3.75
CA GLU A 44 3.01 -4.85 -4.12
C GLU A 44 2.34 -3.53 -3.69
N GLY A 45 3.08 -2.72 -2.93
CA GLY A 45 2.61 -1.45 -2.39
C GLY A 45 1.94 -1.53 -1.01
N GLU A 46 1.71 -2.72 -0.46
CA GLU A 46 1.12 -2.97 0.85
C GLU A 46 2.14 -3.58 1.82
N LEU A 47 3.08 -2.74 2.27
CA LEU A 47 4.28 -3.21 2.96
C LEU A 47 4.05 -3.85 4.35
N ARG A 48 2.85 -3.73 4.94
CA ARG A 48 2.63 -3.93 6.38
C ARG A 48 1.25 -4.52 6.73
N ASN A 49 0.67 -5.22 5.77
CA ASN A 49 -0.65 -5.80 5.85
C ASN A 49 -0.56 -7.24 6.38
N TYR A 50 -0.35 -7.38 7.69
CA TYR A 50 -0.25 -8.71 8.32
C TYR A 50 -1.63 -9.32 8.51
N ASP A 51 -1.80 -10.58 8.13
CA ASP A 51 -3.08 -11.31 8.15
C ASP A 51 -3.28 -12.08 9.45
N VAL A 52 -2.20 -12.54 10.07
CA VAL A 52 -2.29 -13.46 11.21
C VAL A 52 -1.19 -13.21 12.22
N GLY A 53 -1.46 -13.47 13.50
CA GLY A 53 -0.43 -13.49 14.53
C GLY A 53 -0.78 -14.30 15.76
N ILE A 54 0.24 -14.65 16.54
CA ILE A 54 0.10 -15.13 17.91
C ILE A 54 0.51 -14.04 18.89
N THR A 55 -0.23 -13.94 19.98
CA THR A 55 0.19 -13.28 21.21
C THR A 55 0.38 -14.36 22.28
N ALA A 56 1.56 -14.41 22.92
CA ALA A 56 1.86 -15.44 23.91
C ALA A 56 2.42 -14.88 25.23
N CYS A 57 2.07 -15.53 26.34
CA CYS A 57 2.53 -15.21 27.69
C CYS A 57 3.64 -16.17 28.12
N ALA A 58 4.81 -15.66 28.50
CA ALA A 58 5.97 -16.47 28.86
C ALA A 58 5.76 -17.29 30.15
N PRO A 59 6.57 -18.35 30.39
CA PRO A 59 6.59 -19.09 31.65
C PRO A 59 6.67 -18.21 32.90
N GLY A 60 5.84 -18.50 33.89
CA GLY A 60 5.72 -17.71 35.13
C GLY A 60 4.67 -16.60 35.09
N TRP A 61 4.03 -16.39 33.94
CA TRP A 61 2.86 -15.53 33.82
C TRP A 61 1.65 -16.07 34.60
N SER A 62 0.81 -15.19 35.14
CA SER A 62 -0.44 -15.56 35.82
C SER A 62 -1.54 -14.54 35.58
N ILE A 63 -2.79 -14.99 35.55
CA ILE A 63 -3.98 -14.14 35.37
C ILE A 63 -4.06 -13.07 36.49
N THR A 64 -3.69 -13.41 37.73
CA THR A 64 -3.86 -12.52 38.89
C THR A 64 -2.82 -11.39 38.94
N LYS A 65 -1.60 -11.63 38.48
CA LYS A 65 -0.52 -10.64 38.48
C LYS A 65 -0.31 -9.95 37.14
N GLU A 66 -0.81 -10.53 36.05
CA GLU A 66 -0.69 -10.03 34.68
C GLU A 66 0.74 -9.58 34.33
N ARG A 67 0.97 -8.29 34.08
CA ARG A 67 2.28 -7.68 33.76
C ARG A 67 3.27 -7.71 34.93
N ASN A 68 2.80 -7.91 36.16
CA ASN A 68 3.60 -8.03 37.37
C ASN A 68 3.85 -9.50 37.77
N SER A 69 3.63 -10.45 36.85
CA SER A 69 3.84 -11.87 37.10
C SER A 69 5.31 -12.23 37.34
N ASP A 70 5.53 -13.40 37.93
CA ASP A 70 6.87 -13.89 38.27
C ASP A 70 7.50 -14.60 37.05
N PHE A 71 7.71 -13.84 35.97
CA PHE A 71 8.28 -14.37 34.73
C PHE A 71 9.62 -15.06 34.97
N SER A 72 9.75 -16.27 34.45
CA SER A 72 10.86 -17.18 34.75
C SER A 72 11.71 -17.53 33.53
N PHE A 73 11.22 -17.25 32.31
CA PHE A 73 11.95 -17.56 31.09
C PHE A 73 13.04 -16.53 30.81
N ARG A 74 14.27 -17.02 30.60
CA ARG A 74 15.46 -16.23 30.27
C ARG A 74 16.03 -16.68 28.94
N LEU A 75 16.38 -15.72 28.10
CA LEU A 75 17.10 -16.01 26.85
C LEU A 75 18.53 -16.40 27.16
N ALA A 76 19.02 -17.46 26.53
CA ALA A 76 20.40 -17.93 26.71
C ALA A 76 21.42 -17.06 25.95
N ASP A 77 22.70 -17.16 26.32
CA ASP A 77 23.78 -16.38 25.71
C ASP A 77 23.91 -16.62 24.19
N ASP A 78 23.63 -17.83 23.71
CA ASP A 78 23.66 -18.19 22.29
C ASP A 78 22.41 -17.72 21.50
N GLN A 79 21.36 -17.31 22.22
CA GLN A 79 20.12 -16.73 21.68
C GLN A 79 20.14 -15.20 21.69
N THR A 80 21.19 -14.59 22.25
CA THR A 80 21.34 -13.13 22.31
C THR A 80 22.63 -12.68 21.63
N GLU A 81 22.69 -11.40 21.28
CA GLU A 81 23.86 -10.73 20.73
C GLU A 81 23.99 -9.29 21.24
N THR A 82 25.20 -8.73 21.13
CA THR A 82 25.50 -7.33 21.46
C THR A 82 26.24 -6.68 20.31
N PHE A 83 25.92 -5.43 19.99
CA PHE A 83 26.59 -4.67 18.94
C PHE A 83 26.75 -3.20 19.32
N GLN A 84 27.32 -2.38 18.43
CA GLN A 84 27.59 -0.96 18.68
C GLN A 84 26.58 -0.09 17.92
N VAL A 85 25.89 0.80 18.64
CA VAL A 85 25.04 1.84 18.04
C VAL A 85 25.71 3.18 18.29
N ARG A 86 26.24 3.81 17.22
CA ARG A 86 26.95 5.10 17.28
C ARG A 86 28.10 5.11 18.30
N GLY A 87 28.83 3.99 18.42
CA GLY A 87 29.96 3.82 19.33
C GLY A 87 29.59 3.49 20.78
N PHE A 88 28.31 3.24 21.07
CA PHE A 88 27.85 2.75 22.36
C PHE A 88 27.42 1.28 22.25
N PRO A 89 27.91 0.39 23.14
CA PRO A 89 27.47 -1.01 23.15
C PRO A 89 25.99 -1.08 23.54
N THR A 90 25.24 -1.95 22.87
CA THR A 90 23.92 -2.36 23.32
C THR A 90 24.03 -3.28 24.54
N GLY A 91 22.93 -3.41 25.29
CA GLY A 91 22.74 -4.61 26.13
C GLY A 91 22.53 -5.86 25.27
N SER A 92 22.27 -7.00 25.89
CA SER A 92 21.86 -8.22 25.19
C SER A 92 20.55 -7.98 24.43
N VAL A 93 20.56 -8.26 23.13
CA VAL A 93 19.40 -8.20 22.25
C VAL A 93 19.17 -9.60 21.67
N VAL A 94 17.93 -9.97 21.37
CA VAL A 94 17.62 -11.26 20.73
C VAL A 94 18.35 -11.35 19.40
N LYS A 95 19.04 -12.48 19.18
CA LYS A 95 19.85 -12.71 17.99
C LYS A 95 18.96 -13.04 16.79
N ARG A 96 19.00 -12.21 15.75
CA ARG A 96 18.09 -12.34 14.59
C ARG A 96 18.17 -13.71 13.91
N SER A 97 19.36 -14.29 13.83
CA SER A 97 19.60 -15.55 13.11
C SER A 97 19.05 -16.80 13.80
N THR A 98 18.80 -16.76 15.11
CA THR A 98 18.32 -17.91 15.90
C THR A 98 16.95 -17.67 16.54
N ALA A 99 16.37 -16.47 16.39
CA ALA A 99 15.12 -16.08 17.03
C ALA A 99 13.95 -17.01 16.67
N ARG A 100 13.74 -17.31 15.38
CA ARG A 100 12.62 -18.16 14.91
C ARG A 100 12.63 -19.54 15.59
N GLU A 101 13.75 -20.24 15.50
CA GLU A 101 13.94 -21.57 16.10
C GLU A 101 13.79 -21.50 17.63
N SER A 102 14.42 -20.51 18.26
CA SER A 102 14.41 -20.34 19.72
C SER A 102 13.01 -20.07 20.26
N LEU A 103 12.22 -19.25 19.57
CA LEU A 103 10.88 -18.86 19.98
C LEU A 103 9.85 -19.97 19.73
N GLN A 104 10.00 -20.75 18.65
CA GLN A 104 9.18 -21.93 18.37
C GLN A 104 9.35 -23.00 19.44
N ALA A 105 10.55 -23.12 20.03
CA ALA A 105 10.85 -24.12 21.04
C ALA A 105 10.21 -23.85 22.42
N ILE A 106 9.66 -22.65 22.64
CA ILE A 106 9.12 -22.24 23.95
C ILE A 106 7.74 -22.86 24.20
N GLU A 107 7.58 -23.49 25.36
CA GLU A 107 6.29 -23.84 25.93
C GLU A 107 5.70 -22.61 26.62
N TRP A 108 4.68 -22.01 26.01
CA TRP A 108 4.03 -20.80 26.51
C TRP A 108 3.04 -21.13 27.62
N THR A 109 2.80 -20.17 28.52
CA THR A 109 1.76 -20.31 29.56
C THR A 109 0.35 -20.17 28.99
N ARG A 110 0.20 -19.33 27.96
CA ARG A 110 -1.07 -19.05 27.28
C ARG A 110 -0.78 -18.46 25.91
N VAL A 111 -1.59 -18.82 24.91
CA VAL A 111 -1.42 -18.35 23.53
C VAL A 111 -2.77 -17.98 22.93
N LEU A 112 -2.83 -16.81 22.29
CA LEU A 112 -3.96 -16.38 21.49
C LEU A 112 -3.49 -16.23 20.04
N MET A 113 -3.99 -17.06 19.15
CA MET A 113 -3.87 -16.84 17.71
C MET A 113 -5.01 -15.92 17.26
N THR A 114 -4.69 -14.99 16.36
CA THR A 114 -5.64 -14.04 15.80
C THR A 114 -5.43 -13.96 14.29
N TRP A 115 -6.50 -14.23 13.54
CA TRP A 115 -6.55 -14.09 12.10
C TRP A 115 -7.43 -12.89 11.73
N ASP A 116 -6.95 -12.05 10.82
CA ASP A 116 -7.64 -10.89 10.30
C ASP A 116 -8.51 -11.23 9.10
N GLU A 117 -9.74 -11.66 9.37
CA GLU A 117 -10.62 -12.18 8.32
C GLU A 117 -11.10 -11.12 7.31
N ILE A 118 -10.91 -9.83 7.59
CA ILE A 118 -11.30 -8.74 6.68
C ILE A 118 -10.11 -8.01 6.09
N ASP A 119 -8.89 -8.50 6.28
CA ASP A 119 -7.70 -7.91 5.69
C ASP A 119 -7.52 -6.42 6.07
N LEU A 120 -7.92 -6.07 7.31
CA LEU A 120 -7.82 -4.72 7.86
C LEU A 120 -7.10 -4.75 9.20
N ASN A 121 -5.78 -4.85 9.14
CA ASN A 121 -4.90 -4.80 10.32
C ASN A 121 -4.70 -3.35 10.79
N THR A 122 -5.80 -2.70 11.13
CA THR A 122 -5.84 -1.30 11.56
C THR A 122 -6.23 -1.17 13.01
N ALA A 123 -5.83 -0.06 13.61
CA ALA A 123 -6.26 0.36 14.92
C ALA A 123 -7.79 0.37 15.10
N TRP A 124 -8.26 -0.07 16.26
CA TRP A 124 -9.69 -0.14 16.58
C TRP A 124 -10.19 0.93 17.57
N ASP A 125 -9.32 1.84 18.03
CA ASP A 125 -9.68 2.82 19.07
C ASP A 125 -10.88 3.72 18.71
N ARG A 126 -11.16 3.94 17.42
CA ARG A 126 -12.26 4.78 16.93
C ARG A 126 -12.83 4.26 15.60
N PRO A 127 -14.14 4.44 15.33
CA PRO A 127 -14.70 4.17 14.01
C PRO A 127 -13.93 4.89 12.91
N GLY A 128 -13.51 4.15 11.88
CA GLY A 128 -12.77 4.68 10.75
C GLY A 128 -11.31 5.04 11.04
N ASP A 129 -10.71 4.54 12.12
CA ASP A 129 -9.26 4.65 12.31
C ASP A 129 -8.52 3.93 11.18
N LYS A 130 -7.44 4.58 10.71
CA LYS A 130 -6.69 4.19 9.51
C LYS A 130 -5.26 3.78 9.82
N ILE A 131 -4.90 3.80 11.11
CA ILE A 131 -3.53 3.51 11.54
C ILE A 131 -3.31 2.01 11.39
N GLU A 132 -2.59 1.64 10.34
CA GLU A 132 -2.13 0.27 10.12
C GLU A 132 -1.13 -0.18 11.20
N ARG A 133 -1.26 -1.42 11.66
CA ARG A 133 -0.35 -2.01 12.64
C ARG A 133 0.88 -2.58 11.96
N TRP A 134 1.84 -1.68 11.76
CA TRP A 134 3.16 -2.02 11.22
C TRP A 134 3.93 -3.03 12.09
N GLU A 135 3.56 -3.17 13.36
CA GLU A 135 4.16 -4.10 14.32
C GLU A 135 3.62 -5.54 14.24
N GLY A 136 2.77 -5.85 13.25
CA GLY A 136 2.01 -7.11 13.22
C GLY A 136 0.65 -6.98 13.91
N ILE A 137 -0.11 -8.08 13.93
CA ILE A 137 -1.42 -8.15 14.58
C ILE A 137 -1.29 -7.82 16.07
N ILE A 138 -2.15 -6.91 16.54
CA ILE A 138 -2.33 -6.63 17.96
C ILE A 138 -3.70 -7.16 18.37
N SER A 139 -3.74 -8.35 18.96
CA SER A 139 -4.98 -8.97 19.42
C SER A 139 -5.66 -8.15 20.50
N ALA A 140 -6.99 -7.97 20.40
CA ALA A 140 -7.77 -7.44 21.49
C ALA A 140 -7.67 -8.38 22.71
N GLY A 141 -7.59 -7.81 23.91
CA GLY A 141 -7.63 -8.61 25.15
C GLY A 141 -9.00 -9.29 25.32
N TYR A 142 -9.02 -10.49 25.89
CA TYR A 142 -10.25 -11.24 26.17
C TYR A 142 -10.43 -11.42 27.68
N LYS A 143 -11.65 -11.20 28.19
CA LYS A 143 -11.88 -11.09 29.66
C LYS A 143 -12.98 -12.00 30.20
N GLU A 144 -13.47 -12.94 29.41
CA GLU A 144 -14.47 -13.89 29.90
C GLU A 144 -13.85 -14.83 30.96
N PRO A 145 -14.55 -15.15 32.06
CA PRO A 145 -14.10 -16.13 33.03
C PRO A 145 -13.67 -17.46 32.39
N GLY A 146 -12.48 -17.95 32.74
CA GLY A 146 -11.87 -19.16 32.14
C GLY A 146 -11.03 -18.87 30.88
N TYR A 147 -11.37 -17.84 30.12
CA TYR A 147 -10.75 -17.53 28.82
C TYR A 147 -9.93 -16.23 28.82
N TYR A 148 -9.48 -15.76 30.00
CA TYR A 148 -8.76 -14.48 30.09
C TYR A 148 -7.46 -14.43 29.26
N MET A 149 -7.30 -13.44 28.37
CA MET A 149 -6.05 -13.15 27.66
C MET A 149 -5.76 -11.65 27.74
N PRO A 150 -4.56 -11.22 28.19
CA PRO A 150 -4.22 -9.81 28.21
C PRO A 150 -3.95 -9.29 26.80
N GLN A 151 -4.21 -8.01 26.58
CA GLN A 151 -3.67 -7.29 25.43
C GLN A 151 -2.18 -7.00 25.63
N VAL A 152 -1.37 -7.30 24.62
CA VAL A 152 0.08 -7.08 24.64
C VAL A 152 0.45 -6.05 23.56
N GLY A 153 0.85 -4.85 23.99
CA GLY A 153 1.04 -3.72 23.07
C GLY A 153 -0.28 -2.98 22.84
N GLY A 154 -0.27 -1.99 21.95
CA GLY A 154 -1.48 -1.27 21.62
C GLY A 154 -1.28 -0.07 20.70
N PRO A 155 -2.38 0.52 20.22
CA PRO A 155 -3.76 0.02 20.39
C PRO A 155 -4.03 -1.30 19.61
N ASP A 156 -5.11 -2.03 19.90
CA ASP A 156 -5.41 -3.32 19.27
C ASP A 156 -6.12 -3.19 17.91
N CYS A 157 -6.39 -4.32 17.25
CA CYS A 157 -7.10 -4.44 15.97
C CYS A 157 -8.61 -4.76 16.12
N GLY A 158 -9.12 -4.75 17.35
CA GLY A 158 -10.54 -4.88 17.65
C GLY A 158 -11.06 -6.30 17.80
N PRO A 159 -12.17 -6.51 18.51
CA PRO A 159 -12.75 -7.82 18.78
C PRO A 159 -13.60 -8.36 17.62
N TYR A 160 -13.89 -7.53 16.61
CA TYR A 160 -14.80 -7.86 15.52
C TYR A 160 -14.07 -8.25 14.24
N ASN A 161 -14.68 -9.16 13.47
CA ASN A 161 -14.18 -9.63 12.17
C ASN A 161 -12.75 -10.17 12.21
N LYS A 162 -12.30 -10.61 13.39
CA LYS A 162 -11.08 -11.38 13.58
C LYS A 162 -11.47 -12.74 14.12
N ARG A 163 -10.77 -13.77 13.69
CA ARG A 163 -10.88 -15.11 14.27
C ARG A 163 -9.88 -15.27 15.38
N TYR A 164 -10.38 -15.54 16.56
CA TYR A 164 -9.59 -15.70 17.77
C TYR A 164 -9.56 -17.17 18.17
N GLU A 165 -8.38 -17.68 18.49
CA GLU A 165 -8.19 -19.06 18.98
C GLU A 165 -7.30 -19.06 20.20
N LEU A 166 -7.89 -19.34 21.35
CA LEU A 166 -7.24 -19.22 22.64
C LEU A 166 -6.88 -20.60 23.19
N VAL A 167 -5.59 -20.86 23.39
CA VAL A 167 -5.07 -22.00 24.14
C VAL A 167 -4.82 -21.55 25.58
N THR A 168 -5.68 -21.97 26.51
CA THR A 168 -5.59 -21.52 27.91
C THR A 168 -4.49 -22.20 28.70
N ASP A 169 -4.21 -23.46 28.36
CA ASP A 169 -3.30 -24.38 29.05
C ASP A 169 -2.53 -25.24 28.03
N PRO A 170 -1.50 -24.68 27.36
CA PRO A 170 -0.72 -25.41 26.36
C PRO A 170 -0.03 -26.65 26.97
N VAL A 171 -0.08 -27.79 26.27
CA VAL A 171 0.51 -29.08 26.71
C VAL A 171 1.86 -29.39 26.04
N GLY A 172 2.54 -28.35 25.54
CA GLY A 172 3.82 -28.44 24.84
C GLY A 172 4.04 -27.24 23.92
N GLN A 173 4.92 -27.41 22.92
CA GLN A 173 5.11 -26.42 21.86
C GLN A 173 3.84 -26.23 21.03
N ASN A 174 3.63 -25.01 20.55
CA ASN A 174 2.49 -24.71 19.68
C ASN A 174 2.55 -25.57 18.42
N SER A 175 1.41 -26.14 18.03
CA SER A 175 1.24 -26.85 16.76
C SER A 175 0.04 -26.32 16.02
N PHE A 176 0.12 -26.32 14.70
CA PHE A 176 -0.87 -25.71 13.82
C PHE A 176 -1.30 -26.72 12.77
N TYR A 177 -2.54 -26.59 12.29
CA TYR A 177 -3.05 -27.42 11.23
C TYR A 177 -3.92 -26.61 10.27
N PHE A 178 -3.86 -26.97 8.99
CA PHE A 178 -4.83 -26.55 8.00
C PHE A 178 -5.95 -27.58 7.92
N ASN A 179 -7.21 -27.13 8.00
CA ASN A 179 -8.37 -27.98 7.80
C ASN A 179 -9.03 -27.67 6.44
N PRO A 180 -9.01 -28.60 5.46
CA PRO A 180 -9.66 -28.39 4.17
C PRO A 180 -11.19 -28.20 4.24
N SER A 181 -11.84 -28.65 5.32
CA SER A 181 -13.30 -28.57 5.47
C SER A 181 -13.83 -27.16 5.62
N ASP A 182 -13.15 -26.32 6.41
CA ASP A 182 -13.47 -24.90 6.56
C ASP A 182 -12.44 -23.99 5.90
N LYS A 183 -11.35 -24.57 5.39
CA LYS A 183 -10.25 -23.92 4.66
C LYS A 183 -9.52 -22.91 5.52
N LYS A 184 -9.40 -23.21 6.81
CA LYS A 184 -8.76 -22.35 7.80
C LYS A 184 -7.53 -23.02 8.42
N ILE A 185 -6.60 -22.17 8.81
CA ILE A 185 -5.45 -22.56 9.64
C ILE A 185 -5.83 -22.35 11.09
N HIS A 186 -5.58 -23.38 11.90
CA HIS A 186 -5.91 -23.45 13.31
C HIS A 186 -4.69 -23.68 14.19
N ILE A 187 -4.73 -23.16 15.41
CA ILE A 187 -3.85 -23.60 16.49
C ILE A 187 -4.47 -24.82 17.19
N ARG A 188 -3.68 -25.88 17.36
CA ARG A 188 -4.14 -27.11 18.01
C ARG A 188 -4.34 -26.90 19.51
N GLY A 189 -5.39 -27.51 20.06
CA GLY A 189 -5.70 -27.42 21.49
C GLY A 189 -6.33 -26.10 21.91
N SER A 190 -6.87 -25.33 20.96
CA SER A 190 -7.64 -24.14 21.27
C SER A 190 -8.83 -24.50 22.18
N SER A 191 -8.86 -23.89 23.35
CA SER A 191 -9.93 -24.05 24.33
C SER A 191 -11.17 -23.25 23.94
N LYS A 192 -11.01 -22.23 23.09
CA LYS A 192 -12.10 -21.45 22.51
C LYS A 192 -11.67 -20.85 21.17
N THR A 193 -12.44 -21.13 20.12
CA THR A 193 -12.23 -20.56 18.78
C THR A 193 -13.49 -19.88 18.27
N TRP A 194 -13.42 -18.59 17.95
CA TRP A 194 -14.61 -17.81 17.58
C TRP A 194 -14.34 -16.67 16.59
N ILE A 195 -15.41 -16.22 15.93
CA ILE A 195 -15.47 -14.92 15.25
C ILE A 195 -16.69 -14.18 15.79
N ASN A 196 -16.48 -12.94 16.23
CA ASN A 196 -17.57 -12.01 16.47
C ASN A 196 -17.71 -11.10 15.23
N VAL A 197 -18.83 -11.16 14.52
CA VAL A 197 -19.00 -10.46 13.24
C VAL A 197 -19.67 -9.11 13.46
N ASP A 198 -19.09 -8.07 12.89
CA ASP A 198 -19.69 -6.74 12.72
C ASP A 198 -19.52 -6.36 11.25
N PHE A 199 -20.44 -6.79 10.39
CA PHE A 199 -20.18 -6.75 8.95
C PHE A 199 -20.20 -5.32 8.39
N ASN A 200 -20.79 -4.36 9.10
CA ASN A 200 -20.97 -2.99 8.61
C ASN A 200 -20.20 -1.94 9.43
N GLY A 201 -19.55 -2.34 10.53
CA GLY A 201 -18.72 -1.51 11.38
C GLY A 201 -19.52 -0.63 12.35
N ASP A 202 -20.77 -0.98 12.70
CA ASP A 202 -21.59 -0.22 13.64
C ASP A 202 -21.34 -0.58 15.12
N LEU A 203 -20.32 -1.42 15.37
CA LEU A 203 -19.86 -1.90 16.66
C LEU A 203 -20.83 -2.86 17.37
N LYS A 204 -21.69 -3.54 16.61
CA LYS A 204 -22.57 -4.59 17.13
C LYS A 204 -22.22 -5.95 16.53
N THR A 205 -22.52 -6.98 17.31
CA THR A 205 -22.51 -8.35 16.82
C THR A 205 -23.71 -8.56 15.90
N ASP A 206 -23.44 -8.86 14.64
CA ASP A 206 -24.44 -9.22 13.63
C ASP A 206 -24.52 -10.74 13.38
N MET A 207 -23.44 -11.46 13.67
CA MET A 207 -23.34 -12.93 13.59
C MET A 207 -22.25 -13.41 14.56
N TYR A 208 -22.28 -14.69 14.93
CA TYR A 208 -21.24 -15.29 15.75
C TYR A 208 -20.91 -16.72 15.31
N TYR A 209 -19.62 -16.99 15.13
CA TYR A 209 -19.11 -18.32 14.79
C TYR A 209 -18.37 -18.93 15.98
N HIS A 210 -18.59 -20.22 16.23
CA HIS A 210 -17.93 -20.96 17.30
C HIS A 210 -17.52 -22.35 16.83
N TRP A 211 -16.21 -22.59 16.82
CA TRP A 211 -15.65 -23.91 16.55
C TRP A 211 -15.53 -24.68 17.85
N LYS A 212 -15.92 -25.95 17.82
CA LYS A 212 -15.86 -26.88 18.95
C LYS A 212 -14.99 -28.08 18.61
N ASP A 213 -14.07 -28.35 19.52
CA ASP A 213 -13.38 -29.62 19.70
C ASP A 213 -14.18 -30.41 20.75
N ARG A 214 -14.90 -31.44 20.32
CA ARG A 214 -15.85 -32.18 21.18
C ARG A 214 -15.18 -33.35 21.88
N ASP A 215 -14.20 -33.97 21.25
CA ASP A 215 -13.49 -35.12 21.82
C ASP A 215 -12.21 -34.73 22.57
N LEU A 216 -11.84 -33.44 22.53
CA LEU A 216 -10.71 -32.83 23.22
C LEU A 216 -9.35 -33.35 22.72
N ASP A 217 -9.26 -33.74 21.44
CA ASP A 217 -8.01 -34.17 20.78
C ASP A 217 -7.17 -32.99 20.21
N GLY A 218 -7.68 -31.77 20.39
CA GLY A 218 -7.09 -30.52 19.97
C GLY A 218 -7.51 -30.06 18.57
N ILE A 219 -8.42 -30.76 17.89
CA ILE A 219 -8.89 -30.45 16.54
C ILE A 219 -10.36 -30.08 16.60
N ALA A 220 -10.74 -28.93 16.03
CA ALA A 220 -12.14 -28.56 15.91
C ALA A 220 -12.88 -29.47 14.91
N GLU A 221 -13.96 -30.13 15.33
CA GLU A 221 -14.77 -31.00 14.46
C GLU A 221 -16.23 -30.54 14.29
N ARG A 222 -16.62 -29.42 14.90
CA ARG A 222 -17.94 -28.82 14.70
C ARG A 222 -17.89 -27.30 14.63
N LEU A 223 -18.64 -26.73 13.69
CA LEU A 223 -18.92 -25.31 13.62
C LEU A 223 -20.38 -25.03 14.00
N GLU A 224 -20.58 -24.12 14.94
CA GLU A 224 -21.87 -23.54 15.31
C GLU A 224 -21.92 -22.07 14.88
N ILE A 225 -23.08 -21.66 14.35
CA ILE A 225 -23.28 -20.33 13.78
C ILE A 225 -24.58 -19.76 14.32
N ASP A 226 -24.46 -18.61 14.95
CA ASP A 226 -25.54 -17.65 15.20
C ASP A 226 -25.56 -16.70 13.99
N LEU A 227 -26.64 -16.75 13.21
CA LEU A 227 -26.74 -16.08 11.92
C LEU A 227 -27.27 -14.65 12.04
N ASP A 228 -27.84 -14.24 13.18
CA ASP A 228 -28.45 -12.92 13.35
C ASP A 228 -27.97 -12.13 14.57
N GLY A 229 -27.03 -12.71 15.34
CA GLY A 229 -26.37 -12.08 16.48
C GLY A 229 -27.23 -12.04 17.74
N ASP A 230 -28.31 -12.83 17.82
CA ASP A 230 -29.21 -12.85 18.98
C ASP A 230 -28.69 -13.70 20.16
N GLY A 231 -27.56 -14.39 19.97
CA GLY A 231 -26.92 -15.26 20.95
C GLY A 231 -27.41 -16.71 20.90
N VAL A 232 -28.25 -17.07 19.92
CA VAL A 232 -28.78 -18.42 19.69
C VAL A 232 -28.15 -19.03 18.45
N VAL A 233 -27.80 -20.31 18.53
CA VAL A 233 -27.26 -21.04 17.37
C VAL A 233 -28.39 -21.39 16.41
N ASP A 234 -28.35 -20.81 15.20
CA ASP A 234 -29.30 -21.07 14.11
C ASP A 234 -28.89 -22.26 13.25
N ASP A 235 -27.58 -22.43 13.02
CA ASP A 235 -27.06 -23.50 12.19
C ASP A 235 -25.80 -24.14 12.80
N SER A 236 -25.57 -25.39 12.45
CA SER A 236 -24.34 -26.09 12.78
C SER A 236 -24.08 -27.26 11.84
N PHE A 237 -22.80 -27.57 11.65
CA PHE A 237 -22.38 -28.72 10.86
C PHE A 237 -21.03 -29.25 11.35
N ASP A 238 -20.76 -30.52 11.05
CA ASP A 238 -19.51 -31.18 11.41
C ASP A 238 -18.43 -30.93 10.34
N LEU A 239 -17.18 -30.86 10.76
CA LEU A 239 -16.00 -30.73 9.89
C LEU A 239 -15.34 -32.10 9.74
N HIS A 240 -14.93 -32.46 8.53
CA HIS A 240 -14.09 -33.64 8.35
C HIS A 240 -12.68 -33.36 8.87
N THR A 241 -12.13 -34.29 9.64
CA THR A 241 -10.79 -34.15 10.26
C THR A 241 -9.77 -35.14 9.68
N SER A 242 -10.17 -36.01 8.75
CA SER A 242 -9.28 -37.04 8.19
C SER A 242 -8.18 -36.51 7.27
N ASP A 243 -8.41 -35.34 6.65
CA ASP A 243 -7.54 -34.79 5.61
C ASP A 243 -6.77 -33.53 6.09
N ILE A 244 -6.71 -33.31 7.41
CA ILE A 244 -5.96 -32.18 7.97
C ILE A 244 -4.46 -32.29 7.68
N SER A 245 -3.82 -31.15 7.49
CA SER A 245 -2.37 -31.07 7.29
C SER A 245 -1.74 -30.32 8.46
N VAL A 246 -0.78 -30.95 9.14
CA VAL A 246 0.04 -30.26 10.15
C VAL A 246 0.99 -29.30 9.45
N ILE A 247 1.05 -28.07 9.93
CA ILE A 247 1.90 -27.01 9.35
C ILE A 247 2.71 -26.29 10.43
N GLY A 248 3.85 -25.71 10.04
CA GLY A 248 4.67 -24.90 10.92
C GLY A 248 4.17 -23.46 11.04
N TRP A 249 4.62 -22.77 12.09
CA TRP A 249 4.44 -21.32 12.25
C TRP A 249 5.51 -20.57 11.45
N ASN A 250 5.36 -20.55 10.13
CA ASN A 250 6.26 -19.89 9.19
C ASN A 250 5.50 -19.44 7.92
N PHE A 251 6.04 -18.43 7.22
CA PHE A 251 5.44 -17.87 6.02
C PHE A 251 5.20 -18.93 4.94
N THR A 252 6.20 -19.77 4.63
CA THR A 252 6.13 -20.75 3.54
C THR A 252 4.95 -21.72 3.68
N ASP A 253 4.76 -22.28 4.87
CA ASP A 253 3.68 -23.23 5.12
C ASP A 253 2.30 -22.56 5.08
N PHE A 254 2.21 -21.33 5.60
CA PHE A 254 0.96 -20.57 5.60
C PHE A 254 0.55 -20.18 4.19
N ASN A 255 1.48 -19.59 3.43
CA ASN A 255 1.27 -19.18 2.05
C ASN A 255 0.84 -20.37 1.18
N LYS A 256 1.53 -21.51 1.31
CA LYS A 256 1.28 -22.74 0.54
C LYS A 256 -0.16 -23.27 0.65
N VAL A 257 -0.79 -23.15 1.82
CA VAL A 257 -2.16 -23.65 2.02
C VAL A 257 -3.21 -22.56 1.87
N HIS A 258 -2.88 -21.31 2.18
CA HIS A 258 -3.85 -20.21 2.19
C HIS A 258 -4.02 -19.53 0.83
N VAL A 259 -2.93 -19.26 0.08
CA VAL A 259 -3.03 -18.61 -1.23
C VAL A 259 -3.95 -19.38 -2.20
N PRO A 260 -3.87 -20.72 -2.31
CA PRO A 260 -4.82 -21.46 -3.16
C PRO A 260 -6.29 -21.31 -2.73
N VAL A 261 -6.56 -21.07 -1.44
CA VAL A 261 -7.91 -20.79 -0.95
C VAL A 261 -8.37 -19.42 -1.47
N LEU A 262 -7.54 -18.39 -1.35
CA LEU A 262 -7.84 -17.04 -1.86
C LEU A 262 -8.02 -17.02 -3.39
N GLU A 263 -7.25 -17.81 -4.14
CA GLU A 263 -7.37 -17.87 -5.60
C GLU A 263 -8.67 -18.54 -6.08
N ASN A 264 -9.21 -19.51 -5.34
CA ASN A 264 -10.27 -20.39 -5.84
C ASN A 264 -11.62 -20.23 -5.13
N GLU A 265 -11.62 -19.93 -3.83
CA GLU A 265 -12.85 -19.95 -3.05
C GLU A 265 -13.77 -18.75 -3.21
N PRO A 266 -13.29 -17.51 -3.45
CA PRO A 266 -14.17 -16.41 -3.77
C PRO A 266 -15.10 -16.74 -4.95
N GLU A 267 -14.54 -17.28 -6.03
CA GLU A 267 -15.31 -17.71 -7.20
C GLU A 267 -16.29 -18.85 -6.86
N ASN A 268 -15.80 -19.91 -6.21
CA ASN A 268 -16.64 -21.06 -5.85
C ASN A 268 -17.84 -20.63 -4.96
N LYS A 269 -17.61 -19.75 -3.99
CA LYS A 269 -18.66 -19.22 -3.10
C LYS A 269 -19.61 -18.29 -3.82
N TYR A 270 -19.11 -17.44 -4.73
CA TYR A 270 -19.96 -16.61 -5.57
C TYR A 270 -20.99 -17.45 -6.32
N TYR A 271 -20.58 -18.51 -7.02
CA TYR A 271 -21.52 -19.38 -7.74
C TYR A 271 -22.50 -20.12 -6.80
N LEU A 272 -22.05 -20.56 -5.63
CA LEU A 272 -22.94 -21.14 -4.63
C LEU A 272 -24.00 -20.13 -4.17
N ILE A 273 -23.61 -18.90 -3.87
CA ILE A 273 -24.50 -17.81 -3.44
C ILE A 273 -25.53 -17.49 -4.52
N GLN A 274 -25.10 -17.38 -5.78
CA GLN A 274 -26.00 -17.16 -6.92
C GLN A 274 -27.05 -18.27 -7.03
N ALA A 275 -26.63 -19.54 -6.91
CA ALA A 275 -27.53 -20.68 -6.91
C ALA A 275 -28.51 -20.65 -5.72
N LEU A 276 -28.04 -20.29 -4.52
CA LEU A 276 -28.89 -20.19 -3.32
C LEU A 276 -29.94 -19.06 -3.46
N PHE A 277 -29.55 -17.89 -3.95
CA PHE A 277 -30.48 -16.80 -4.24
C PHE A 277 -31.54 -17.22 -5.24
N GLU A 278 -31.14 -17.89 -6.32
CA GLU A 278 -32.10 -18.33 -7.33
C GLU A 278 -33.06 -19.40 -6.78
N ALA A 279 -32.57 -20.33 -5.96
CA ALA A 279 -33.38 -21.34 -5.29
C ALA A 279 -34.45 -20.71 -4.40
N LEU A 280 -34.08 -19.71 -3.57
CA LEU A 280 -35.00 -18.94 -2.74
C LEU A 280 -36.04 -18.19 -3.58
N ARG A 281 -35.61 -17.53 -4.66
CA ARG A 281 -36.49 -16.78 -5.57
C ARG A 281 -37.53 -17.68 -6.23
N LYS A 282 -37.12 -18.83 -6.79
CA LYS A 282 -38.02 -19.77 -7.49
C LYS A 282 -39.13 -20.35 -6.61
N ARG A 283 -38.98 -20.31 -5.29
CA ARG A 283 -39.92 -20.90 -4.33
C ARG A 283 -40.77 -19.86 -3.56
N GLY A 284 -40.76 -18.61 -4.01
CA GLY A 284 -41.60 -17.54 -3.43
C GLY A 284 -40.96 -16.84 -2.23
N GLY A 285 -39.67 -17.04 -1.98
CA GLY A 285 -38.90 -16.43 -0.88
C GLY A 285 -38.29 -15.05 -1.17
N GLY A 286 -38.49 -14.47 -2.37
CA GLY A 286 -38.28 -13.05 -2.69
C GLY A 286 -36.88 -12.40 -2.44
N ASN A 287 -36.13 -12.24 -3.54
CA ASN A 287 -35.08 -11.23 -3.86
C ASN A 287 -33.83 -11.02 -2.96
N GLU A 288 -32.75 -10.56 -3.60
CA GLU A 288 -31.40 -10.16 -3.13
C GLU A 288 -31.40 -9.12 -1.97
N THR A 289 -32.05 -9.45 -0.86
CA THR A 289 -32.28 -8.56 0.29
C THR A 289 -31.39 -8.87 1.48
N ASP A 290 -30.48 -9.84 1.34
CA ASP A 290 -29.52 -10.13 2.39
C ASP A 290 -28.63 -8.91 2.64
N ALA A 291 -28.61 -8.44 3.89
CA ALA A 291 -27.96 -7.19 4.25
C ALA A 291 -26.45 -7.22 3.99
N VAL A 292 -25.81 -8.37 4.18
CA VAL A 292 -24.37 -8.55 3.94
C VAL A 292 -24.09 -8.54 2.44
N TRP A 293 -24.94 -9.19 1.63
CA TRP A 293 -24.84 -9.13 0.17
C TRP A 293 -25.02 -7.71 -0.36
N VAL A 294 -26.04 -6.99 0.11
CA VAL A 294 -26.28 -5.58 -0.27
C VAL A 294 -25.08 -4.70 0.10
N PHE A 295 -24.49 -4.91 1.28
CA PHE A 295 -23.29 -4.19 1.70
C PHE A 295 -22.08 -4.47 0.79
N LEU A 296 -21.87 -5.74 0.42
CA LEU A 296 -20.84 -6.15 -0.54
C LEU A 296 -21.07 -5.55 -1.94
N GLN A 297 -22.31 -5.56 -2.45
CA GLN A 297 -22.66 -4.91 -3.72
C GLN A 297 -22.46 -3.38 -3.66
N ASN A 298 -22.62 -2.78 -2.48
CA ASN A 298 -22.27 -1.38 -2.23
C ASN A 298 -20.76 -1.17 -1.96
N ARG A 299 -19.91 -2.10 -2.42
CA ARG A 299 -18.45 -2.02 -2.31
C ARG A 299 -17.95 -1.88 -0.88
N LEU A 300 -18.67 -2.47 0.09
CA LEU A 300 -18.37 -2.42 1.52
C LEU A 300 -18.36 -0.99 2.10
N LYS A 301 -19.07 -0.06 1.45
CA LYS A 301 -19.19 1.33 1.92
C LYS A 301 -20.35 1.47 2.89
N GLY A 302 -20.09 2.12 4.03
CA GLY A 302 -21.10 2.39 5.06
C GLY A 302 -20.62 3.40 6.11
N ASN A 303 -21.44 3.66 7.12
CA ASN A 303 -21.06 4.60 8.19
C ASN A 303 -19.94 4.06 9.09
N GLY A 304 -19.82 2.72 9.23
CA GLY A 304 -18.78 2.09 10.05
C GLY A 304 -17.42 1.99 9.37
N PHE A 305 -17.39 1.86 8.04
CA PHE A 305 -16.19 1.84 7.22
C PHE A 305 -16.16 3.01 6.25
N ASN A 306 -15.23 3.95 6.44
CA ASN A 306 -15.05 5.08 5.53
C ASN A 306 -14.59 4.62 4.13
N ASP A 307 -14.70 5.50 3.13
CA ASP A 307 -14.37 5.19 1.73
C ASP A 307 -12.99 4.55 1.54
N GLU A 308 -11.97 5.00 2.26
CA GLU A 308 -10.60 4.49 2.12
C GLU A 308 -10.47 3.05 2.66
N LEU A 309 -11.10 2.74 3.80
CA LEU A 309 -11.10 1.39 4.34
C LEU A 309 -11.96 0.43 3.50
N ALA A 310 -13.11 0.91 3.03
CA ALA A 310 -13.98 0.16 2.12
C ALA A 310 -13.24 -0.18 0.81
N GLU A 311 -12.50 0.77 0.25
CA GLU A 311 -11.66 0.56 -0.94
C GLU A 311 -10.57 -0.48 -0.72
N ARG A 312 -9.93 -0.49 0.46
CA ARG A 312 -8.93 -1.53 0.82
C ARG A 312 -9.57 -2.92 0.91
N MET A 313 -10.70 -3.03 1.60
CA MET A 313 -11.38 -4.33 1.75
C MET A 313 -11.87 -4.87 0.40
N ILE A 314 -12.50 -4.04 -0.45
CA ILE A 314 -13.13 -4.56 -1.68
C ILE A 314 -12.11 -5.06 -2.72
N VAL A 315 -10.87 -4.53 -2.68
CA VAL A 315 -9.78 -5.02 -3.54
C VAL A 315 -9.07 -6.24 -2.96
N SER A 316 -9.38 -6.63 -1.72
CA SER A 316 -8.86 -7.84 -1.08
C SER A 316 -9.69 -9.07 -1.42
N ASP A 317 -9.01 -10.12 -1.89
CA ASP A 317 -9.63 -11.42 -2.06
C ASP A 317 -10.00 -12.05 -0.70
N GLU A 318 -9.26 -11.73 0.36
CA GLU A 318 -9.53 -12.21 1.71
C GLU A 318 -10.80 -11.56 2.29
N SER A 319 -10.92 -10.24 2.24
CA SER A 319 -12.17 -9.59 2.69
C SER A 319 -13.35 -10.09 1.85
N VAL A 320 -13.22 -10.14 0.52
CA VAL A 320 -14.30 -10.63 -0.36
C VAL A 320 -14.67 -12.07 -0.01
N LEU A 321 -13.69 -12.96 0.23
CA LEU A 321 -13.93 -14.33 0.68
C LEU A 321 -14.73 -14.39 1.99
N TYR A 322 -14.36 -13.57 2.97
CA TYR A 322 -15.05 -13.48 4.25
C TYR A 322 -16.51 -13.02 4.09
N TYR A 323 -16.75 -11.93 3.38
CA TYR A 323 -18.13 -11.45 3.16
C TYR A 323 -18.97 -12.46 2.35
N LEU A 324 -18.39 -13.17 1.39
CA LEU A 324 -19.08 -14.27 0.69
C LEU A 324 -19.39 -15.44 1.64
N MET A 325 -18.49 -15.79 2.58
CA MET A 325 -18.78 -16.79 3.62
C MET A 325 -19.99 -16.39 4.46
N LEU A 326 -20.06 -15.14 4.93
CA LEU A 326 -21.19 -14.63 5.71
C LEU A 326 -22.52 -14.74 4.93
N VAL A 327 -22.54 -14.28 3.68
CA VAL A 327 -23.73 -14.34 2.82
C VAL A 327 -24.15 -15.78 2.58
N GLN A 328 -23.20 -16.66 2.26
CA GLN A 328 -23.46 -18.09 2.03
C GLN A 328 -24.19 -18.71 3.22
N ASP A 329 -23.66 -18.52 4.43
CA ASP A 329 -24.21 -19.18 5.62
C ASP A 329 -25.58 -18.62 6.01
N ARG A 330 -25.81 -17.31 5.82
CA ARG A 330 -27.13 -16.69 5.99
C ARG A 330 -28.16 -17.24 5.00
N LEU A 331 -27.80 -17.41 3.73
CA LEU A 331 -28.70 -17.99 2.72
C LEU A 331 -29.00 -19.48 2.97
N ILE A 332 -28.02 -20.25 3.46
CA ILE A 332 -28.24 -21.63 3.89
C ILE A 332 -29.24 -21.68 5.06
N GLY A 333 -29.10 -20.77 6.03
CA GLY A 333 -30.05 -20.61 7.14
C GLY A 333 -31.47 -20.30 6.65
N GLN A 334 -31.61 -19.36 5.72
CA GLN A 334 -32.91 -19.02 5.11
C GLN A 334 -33.55 -20.22 4.39
N LEU A 335 -32.78 -21.02 3.65
CA LEU A 335 -33.29 -22.26 3.03
C LEU A 335 -33.83 -23.23 4.09
N LYS A 336 -33.11 -23.41 5.21
CA LYS A 336 -33.50 -24.30 6.31
C LYS A 336 -34.76 -23.81 7.01
N GLN A 337 -34.83 -22.53 7.37
CA GLN A 337 -35.99 -21.90 8.02
C GLN A 337 -37.25 -21.99 7.13
N GLY A 338 -37.08 -21.81 5.81
CA GLY A 338 -38.14 -22.00 4.82
C GLY A 338 -38.57 -23.46 4.61
N SER A 339 -38.01 -24.42 5.36
CA SER A 339 -38.23 -25.87 5.19
C SER A 339 -38.01 -26.34 3.75
N MET A 340 -37.02 -25.73 3.06
CA MET A 340 -36.72 -26.01 1.67
C MET A 340 -35.74 -27.16 1.53
N GLY A 341 -35.93 -27.99 0.51
CA GLY A 341 -35.11 -29.17 0.24
C GLY A 341 -35.56 -30.41 1.02
N SER A 342 -35.37 -31.59 0.42
CA SER A 342 -35.68 -32.87 1.08
C SER A 342 -34.57 -33.32 2.04
N ASP A 343 -34.88 -34.24 2.96
CA ASP A 343 -33.85 -34.88 3.81
C ASP A 343 -32.68 -35.46 3.00
N SER A 344 -33.00 -36.03 1.82
CA SER A 344 -31.97 -36.58 0.93
C SER A 344 -31.05 -35.51 0.36
N PHE A 345 -31.57 -34.31 0.10
CA PHE A 345 -30.79 -33.16 -0.35
C PHE A 345 -29.88 -32.70 0.79
N TRP A 346 -30.44 -32.43 1.97
CA TRP A 346 -29.66 -31.95 3.12
C TRP A 346 -28.57 -32.93 3.54
N LYS A 347 -28.80 -34.24 3.46
CA LYS A 347 -27.76 -35.24 3.70
C LYS A 347 -26.57 -35.09 2.75
N ARG A 348 -26.81 -34.88 1.45
CA ARG A 348 -25.74 -34.75 0.45
C ARG A 348 -25.08 -33.38 0.48
N PHE A 349 -25.88 -32.33 0.65
CA PHE A 349 -25.41 -30.95 0.78
C PHE A 349 -24.51 -30.82 2.01
N ASN A 350 -24.97 -31.29 3.18
CA ASN A 350 -24.16 -31.24 4.40
C ASN A 350 -22.92 -32.13 4.29
N SER A 351 -22.99 -33.29 3.64
CA SER A 351 -21.78 -34.09 3.36
C SER A 351 -20.77 -33.36 2.48
N ALA A 352 -21.21 -32.55 1.50
CA ALA A 352 -20.32 -31.71 0.71
C ALA A 352 -19.77 -30.53 1.54
N ARG A 353 -20.62 -29.89 2.34
CA ARG A 353 -20.24 -28.79 3.25
C ARG A 353 -19.22 -29.24 4.29
N SER A 354 -19.44 -30.38 4.93
CA SER A 354 -18.51 -31.01 5.89
C SER A 354 -17.16 -31.36 5.27
N ALA A 355 -17.10 -31.60 3.96
CA ALA A 355 -15.86 -31.85 3.23
C ALA A 355 -15.22 -30.56 2.66
N GLY A 356 -15.81 -29.39 2.88
CA GLY A 356 -15.37 -28.13 2.28
C GLY A 356 -15.52 -28.06 0.75
N ASP A 357 -16.35 -28.93 0.13
CA ASP A 357 -16.52 -28.97 -1.32
C ASP A 357 -17.62 -28.01 -1.79
N THR A 358 -17.28 -26.71 -1.82
CA THR A 358 -18.17 -25.62 -2.23
C THR A 358 -18.78 -25.87 -3.61
N ARG A 359 -18.00 -26.37 -4.58
CA ARG A 359 -18.50 -26.68 -5.93
C ARG A 359 -19.55 -27.78 -5.92
N LYS A 360 -19.35 -28.82 -5.10
CA LYS A 360 -20.35 -29.89 -4.94
C LYS A 360 -21.58 -29.40 -4.20
N MET A 361 -21.46 -28.49 -3.23
CA MET A 361 -22.62 -27.82 -2.63
C MET A 361 -23.43 -27.10 -3.71
N THR A 362 -22.79 -26.32 -4.61
CA THR A 362 -23.46 -25.66 -5.74
C THR A 362 -24.17 -26.65 -6.64
N LYS A 363 -23.51 -27.76 -7.01
CA LYS A 363 -24.13 -28.82 -7.82
C LYS A 363 -25.35 -29.44 -7.15
N GLU A 364 -25.34 -29.64 -5.84
CA GLU A 364 -26.48 -30.16 -5.09
C GLU A 364 -27.67 -29.19 -5.07
N VAL A 365 -27.41 -27.87 -4.94
CA VAL A 365 -28.43 -26.82 -5.07
C VAL A 365 -29.00 -26.79 -6.49
N ASN A 366 -28.14 -26.70 -7.51
CA ASN A 366 -28.53 -26.67 -8.92
C ASN A 366 -29.41 -27.86 -9.29
N ARG A 367 -29.00 -29.07 -8.89
CA ARG A 367 -29.78 -30.28 -9.17
C ARG A 367 -31.14 -30.28 -8.47
N THR A 368 -31.22 -29.81 -7.23
CA THR A 368 -32.44 -29.94 -6.41
C THR A 368 -33.46 -28.86 -6.73
N PHE A 369 -33.00 -27.64 -7.01
CA PHE A 369 -33.85 -26.48 -7.24
C PHE A 369 -33.93 -26.07 -8.72
N ASN A 370 -33.23 -26.78 -9.61
CA ASN A 370 -33.18 -26.51 -11.04
C ASN A 370 -32.76 -25.05 -11.31
N THR A 371 -31.70 -24.59 -10.65
CA THR A 371 -31.09 -23.27 -10.85
C THR A 371 -30.12 -23.29 -12.02
N GLU A 372 -29.93 -22.14 -12.65
CA GLU A 372 -29.10 -21.93 -13.84
C GLU A 372 -27.78 -21.27 -13.43
N ASP A 373 -26.81 -21.24 -14.34
CA ASP A 373 -25.58 -20.49 -14.13
C ASP A 373 -25.89 -18.97 -14.07
N PRO A 374 -25.19 -18.18 -13.25
CA PRO A 374 -25.48 -16.75 -13.13
C PRO A 374 -25.22 -16.01 -14.45
N ALA A 375 -25.98 -14.93 -14.68
CA ALA A 375 -25.85 -14.13 -15.90
C ALA A 375 -24.52 -13.34 -15.98
N VAL A 376 -23.83 -13.16 -14.86
CA VAL A 376 -22.55 -12.45 -14.77
C VAL A 376 -21.53 -13.39 -14.13
N GLU A 377 -20.41 -13.61 -14.83
CA GLU A 377 -19.28 -14.41 -14.33
C GLU A 377 -18.57 -13.69 -13.18
N TYR A 378 -17.95 -14.48 -12.29
CA TYR A 378 -17.28 -13.96 -11.09
C TYR A 378 -16.25 -12.86 -11.42
N GLU A 379 -15.38 -13.07 -12.40
CA GLU A 379 -14.36 -12.09 -12.78
C GLU A 379 -14.97 -10.75 -13.21
N THR A 380 -16.07 -10.79 -13.98
CA THR A 380 -16.74 -9.57 -14.43
C THR A 380 -17.42 -8.87 -13.26
N TRP A 381 -18.04 -9.62 -12.37
CA TRP A 381 -18.68 -9.10 -11.16
C TRP A 381 -17.67 -8.43 -10.22
N VAL A 382 -16.58 -9.13 -9.86
CA VAL A 382 -15.60 -8.61 -8.91
C VAL A 382 -14.82 -7.42 -9.48
N ASN A 383 -14.48 -7.44 -10.78
CA ASN A 383 -13.84 -6.30 -11.44
C ASN A 383 -14.75 -5.06 -11.47
N GLY A 384 -16.06 -5.25 -11.63
CA GLY A 384 -17.04 -4.17 -11.51
C GLY A 384 -17.03 -3.51 -10.13
N LEU A 385 -16.94 -4.30 -9.06
CA LEU A 385 -16.85 -3.80 -7.69
C LEU A 385 -15.50 -3.13 -7.38
N ARG A 386 -14.42 -3.61 -7.99
CA ARG A 386 -13.05 -3.11 -7.80
C ARG A 386 -12.69 -1.92 -8.68
N ALA A 387 -13.49 -1.61 -9.70
CA ALA A 387 -13.24 -0.48 -10.60
C ALA A 387 -13.10 0.82 -9.79
N LYS A 388 -11.92 1.46 -9.88
CA LYS A 388 -11.70 2.77 -9.26
C LYS A 388 -12.41 3.83 -10.09
N GLU A 389 -12.98 4.83 -9.42
CA GLU A 389 -13.41 6.03 -10.11
C GLU A 389 -12.19 6.71 -10.73
N GLU A 390 -12.29 7.16 -11.98
CA GLU A 390 -11.21 7.91 -12.59
C GLU A 390 -11.01 9.24 -11.85
N LYS A 391 -9.89 9.33 -11.12
CA LYS A 391 -9.49 10.55 -10.44
C LYS A 391 -8.49 11.32 -11.30
N GLN A 392 -8.64 12.63 -11.37
CA GLN A 392 -7.62 13.52 -11.93
C GLN A 392 -6.33 13.41 -11.11
N ARG A 393 -5.22 13.05 -11.77
CA ARG A 393 -3.89 12.83 -11.17
C ARG A 393 -2.81 13.75 -11.73
N VAL A 394 -3.16 14.56 -12.71
CA VAL A 394 -2.33 15.62 -13.25
C VAL A 394 -3.15 16.91 -13.34
N ALA A 395 -2.49 18.05 -13.30
CA ALA A 395 -3.17 19.33 -13.44
C ALA A 395 -2.26 20.40 -14.03
N TRP A 396 -2.88 21.51 -14.43
CA TRP A 396 -2.22 22.71 -14.89
C TRP A 396 -3.01 23.93 -14.41
N ASP A 397 -2.36 25.09 -14.38
CA ASP A 397 -3.03 26.39 -14.24
C ASP A 397 -2.16 27.43 -14.98
N ASN A 398 -2.72 28.59 -15.28
CA ASN A 398 -1.96 29.77 -15.71
C ASN A 398 -2.53 31.09 -15.17
N GLN A 399 -3.55 31.00 -14.33
CA GLN A 399 -4.34 32.16 -13.96
C GLN A 399 -4.00 32.69 -12.56
N TRP A 400 -3.32 31.92 -11.70
CA TRP A 400 -2.98 32.37 -10.35
C TRP A 400 -2.05 33.59 -10.31
N LEU A 401 -1.12 33.69 -11.25
CA LEU A 401 -0.22 34.82 -11.40
C LEU A 401 0.30 34.89 -12.85
N PRO A 402 -0.36 35.59 -13.78
CA PRO A 402 0.16 35.75 -15.14
C PRO A 402 1.56 36.42 -15.14
N PRO A 403 2.49 36.04 -16.03
CA PRO A 403 2.35 35.14 -17.17
C PRO A 403 2.73 33.67 -16.85
N ASN A 404 2.64 33.24 -15.59
CA ASN A 404 3.08 31.91 -15.18
C ASN A 404 2.17 30.80 -15.73
N TRP A 405 2.79 29.69 -16.13
CA TRP A 405 2.12 28.45 -16.52
C TRP A 405 2.67 27.31 -15.67
N GLY A 406 1.77 26.60 -15.00
CA GLY A 406 2.11 25.49 -14.12
C GLY A 406 1.61 24.17 -14.70
N TRP A 407 2.37 23.10 -14.53
CA TRP A 407 1.93 21.73 -14.82
C TRP A 407 2.50 20.75 -13.79
N GLU A 408 1.74 19.73 -13.44
CA GLU A 408 2.10 18.82 -12.36
C GLU A 408 1.52 17.40 -12.52
N SER A 409 2.16 16.46 -11.84
CA SER A 409 1.53 15.22 -11.37
C SER A 409 1.25 15.35 -9.88
N GLU A 410 0.64 14.36 -9.24
CA GLU A 410 0.55 14.30 -7.79
C GLU A 410 1.92 14.31 -7.07
N LYS A 411 3.03 13.98 -7.75
CA LYS A 411 4.37 13.85 -7.18
C LYS A 411 5.23 15.12 -7.24
N VAL A 412 5.13 15.89 -8.32
CA VAL A 412 5.98 17.07 -8.57
C VAL A 412 5.22 18.13 -9.37
N ALA A 413 5.58 19.40 -9.20
CA ALA A 413 4.98 20.50 -9.94
C ALA A 413 6.07 21.43 -10.51
N PHE A 414 5.90 21.81 -11.77
CA PHE A 414 6.82 22.67 -12.50
C PHE A 414 6.10 23.92 -13.01
N ARG A 415 6.85 25.00 -13.15
CA ARG A 415 6.33 26.28 -13.63
C ARG A 415 7.22 26.86 -14.72
N PHE A 416 6.60 27.53 -15.68
CA PHE A 416 7.26 28.27 -16.74
C PHE A 416 6.77 29.72 -16.75
N TYR A 417 7.69 30.67 -16.84
CA TYR A 417 7.37 32.07 -17.10
C TYR A 417 8.57 32.75 -17.76
N ASP A 418 8.32 33.51 -18.82
CA ASP A 418 9.35 34.34 -19.47
C ASP A 418 10.64 33.57 -19.86
N GLY A 419 10.57 32.25 -20.10
CA GLY A 419 11.73 31.42 -20.44
C GLY A 419 12.43 30.74 -19.25
N HIS A 420 11.97 30.98 -18.02
CA HIS A 420 12.47 30.36 -16.80
C HIS A 420 11.66 29.11 -16.44
N PHE A 421 12.36 28.02 -16.07
CA PHE A 421 11.76 26.79 -15.58
C PHE A 421 11.91 26.67 -14.07
N ASP A 422 10.83 26.44 -13.37
CA ASP A 422 10.78 26.50 -11.91
C ASP A 422 10.19 25.22 -11.30
N LEU A 423 10.38 25.01 -10.00
CA LEU A 423 10.07 23.78 -9.29
C LEU A 423 9.35 24.04 -7.97
N PHE A 424 8.25 23.33 -7.76
CA PHE A 424 7.53 23.27 -6.49
C PHE A 424 7.79 21.93 -5.81
N GLY A 425 8.11 21.99 -4.51
CA GLY A 425 8.29 20.82 -3.67
C GLY A 425 6.99 20.45 -2.99
N LYS A 426 6.68 19.14 -2.92
CA LYS A 426 5.46 18.62 -2.28
C LYS A 426 5.79 17.90 -0.99
N ARG A 427 4.98 18.12 0.06
CA ARG A 427 5.04 17.37 1.34
C ARG A 427 4.28 16.07 1.31
N ILE A 428 3.27 16.01 0.44
CA ILE A 428 2.36 14.88 0.27
C ILE A 428 2.01 14.79 -1.21
N ASP A 429 1.70 13.59 -1.67
CA ASP A 429 1.19 13.38 -3.02
C ASP A 429 -0.15 14.12 -3.17
N THR A 430 -0.18 15.16 -4.00
CA THR A 430 -1.38 16.00 -4.18
C THR A 430 -1.27 16.88 -5.42
N LEU A 431 -2.40 17.38 -5.92
CA LEU A 431 -2.44 18.41 -6.98
C LEU A 431 -2.55 19.79 -6.34
N ILE A 432 -1.62 20.69 -6.67
CA ILE A 432 -1.52 22.05 -6.17
C ILE A 432 -2.28 23.02 -7.08
N TYR A 433 -2.05 22.98 -8.39
CA TYR A 433 -2.53 23.98 -9.36
C TYR A 433 -4.04 24.20 -9.35
N PRO A 434 -4.91 23.18 -9.19
CA PRO A 434 -6.36 23.39 -9.10
C PRO A 434 -6.77 24.29 -7.93
N ARG A 435 -5.94 24.41 -6.89
CA ARG A 435 -6.23 25.14 -5.65
C ARG A 435 -5.13 26.10 -5.22
N ILE A 436 -4.15 26.38 -6.07
CA ILE A 436 -2.96 27.18 -5.71
C ILE A 436 -3.34 28.58 -5.23
N ARG A 437 -4.44 29.13 -5.77
CA ARG A 437 -5.04 30.43 -5.40
C ARG A 437 -5.63 30.48 -3.99
N GLU A 438 -5.99 29.34 -3.43
CA GLU A 438 -6.51 29.21 -2.06
C GLU A 438 -5.39 29.22 -1.02
N GLY A 439 -4.15 28.95 -1.45
CA GLY A 439 -2.96 28.97 -0.61
C GLY A 439 -2.67 30.36 -0.04
N LYS A 440 -1.88 30.39 1.03
CA LYS A 440 -1.27 31.63 1.53
C LYS A 440 -0.10 31.99 0.60
N ASN A 441 1.00 32.49 1.17
CA ASN A 441 2.21 32.69 0.40
C ASN A 441 2.81 31.33 0.01
N TYR A 442 2.86 31.03 -1.29
CA TYR A 442 3.43 29.79 -1.82
C TYR A 442 4.97 29.77 -1.78
N HIS A 443 5.63 30.89 -1.50
CA HIS A 443 7.07 30.95 -1.20
C HIS A 443 7.40 30.61 0.27
N LYS A 444 6.43 30.15 1.06
CA LYS A 444 6.64 29.72 2.44
C LYS A 444 6.08 28.33 2.66
N ASP A 445 6.76 27.55 3.49
CA ASP A 445 6.37 26.18 3.83
C ASP A 445 5.23 26.13 4.87
N ILE A 446 4.10 26.75 4.54
CA ILE A 446 2.94 26.89 5.43
C ILE A 446 1.64 26.34 4.83
N ASN A 447 1.68 25.89 3.57
CA ASN A 447 0.48 25.51 2.83
C ASN A 447 0.07 24.03 3.01
N LYS A 448 0.75 23.29 3.91
CA LYS A 448 0.65 21.83 4.13
C LYS A 448 1.02 20.96 2.93
N TRP A 449 0.67 21.36 1.72
CA TRP A 449 1.04 20.67 0.48
C TRP A 449 2.49 20.89 0.07
N GLY A 450 3.12 22.00 0.48
CA GLY A 450 4.50 22.34 0.13
C GLY A 450 4.71 23.83 -0.19
N MET A 451 5.70 24.11 -1.04
CA MET A 451 6.08 25.47 -1.45
C MET A 451 6.81 25.50 -2.81
N ASP A 452 7.01 26.69 -3.35
CA ASP A 452 7.99 27.00 -4.38
C ASP A 452 9.41 26.84 -3.79
N ILE A 453 10.21 25.94 -4.37
CA ILE A 453 11.51 25.52 -3.81
C ILE A 453 12.69 25.91 -4.70
N LEU A 454 12.49 26.75 -5.71
CA LEU A 454 13.58 27.21 -6.56
C LEU A 454 13.42 28.69 -6.94
N HIS A 455 14.24 29.55 -6.34
CA HIS A 455 14.30 30.95 -6.77
C HIS A 455 15.16 31.07 -8.02
N VAL A 456 14.54 31.07 -9.20
CA VAL A 456 15.28 31.07 -10.49
C VAL A 456 16.01 32.39 -10.77
N GLY A 457 15.51 33.53 -10.28
CA GLY A 457 16.12 34.85 -10.51
C GLY A 457 16.36 35.14 -12.00
N LYS A 458 17.62 35.27 -12.40
CA LYS A 458 18.06 35.49 -13.80
C LYS A 458 18.56 34.23 -14.53
N THR A 459 18.53 33.10 -13.84
CA THR A 459 19.10 31.84 -14.35
C THR A 459 18.08 31.08 -15.21
N SER A 460 18.49 29.98 -15.83
CA SER A 460 17.59 29.07 -16.55
C SER A 460 16.56 28.38 -15.66
N GLY A 461 16.78 28.38 -14.34
CA GLY A 461 16.00 27.53 -13.45
C GLY A 461 16.36 26.05 -13.60
N ILE A 462 15.38 25.16 -13.75
CA ILE A 462 15.54 23.72 -13.98
C ILE A 462 15.14 23.32 -15.42
N GLY A 463 16.03 23.53 -16.38
CA GLY A 463 15.83 23.13 -17.78
C GLY A 463 15.64 24.28 -18.77
N GLY A 464 15.71 25.54 -18.33
CA GLY A 464 15.66 26.68 -19.25
C GLY A 464 16.76 26.65 -20.32
N LEU A 465 16.50 27.26 -21.46
CA LEU A 465 17.22 27.00 -22.71
C LEU A 465 18.14 28.13 -23.15
N THR A 466 19.22 27.77 -23.84
CA THR A 466 20.08 28.67 -24.61
C THR A 466 20.27 28.10 -26.01
N LEU A 467 19.88 28.83 -27.05
CA LEU A 467 20.14 28.45 -28.43
C LEU A 467 21.56 28.87 -28.83
N TYR A 468 22.36 27.96 -29.37
CA TYR A 468 23.66 28.30 -29.96
C TYR A 468 23.56 28.18 -31.48
N VAL A 469 23.90 29.27 -32.17
CA VAL A 469 23.96 29.30 -33.64
C VAL A 469 25.40 29.60 -34.04
N ASN A 470 26.05 28.64 -34.68
CA ASN A 470 27.47 28.73 -35.06
C ASN A 470 28.38 29.12 -33.89
N GLY A 471 28.10 28.56 -32.70
CA GLY A 471 28.84 28.82 -31.46
C GLY A 471 28.46 30.10 -30.71
N LYS A 472 27.61 30.98 -31.28
CA LYS A 472 27.11 32.16 -30.57
C LYS A 472 25.85 31.83 -29.76
N ALA A 473 25.86 32.15 -28.47
CA ALA A 473 24.75 31.92 -27.55
C ALA A 473 23.63 32.97 -27.66
N PHE A 474 22.39 32.49 -27.58
CA PHE A 474 21.15 33.26 -27.54
C PHE A 474 20.24 32.65 -26.45
N PRO A 475 20.28 33.18 -25.21
CA PRO A 475 19.42 32.73 -24.13
C PRO A 475 17.93 32.89 -24.49
N LEU A 476 17.13 31.87 -24.21
CA LEU A 476 15.68 31.91 -24.45
C LEU A 476 14.96 32.40 -23.20
N ARG A 477 15.23 33.64 -22.78
CA ARG A 477 14.70 34.23 -21.53
C ARG A 477 14.36 35.70 -21.71
N ASN A 478 13.33 36.16 -21.01
CA ASN A 478 12.89 37.56 -21.02
C ASN A 478 13.20 38.24 -19.69
N GLU A 479 14.29 39.01 -19.64
CA GLU A 479 14.68 39.85 -18.50
C GLU A 479 14.21 41.31 -18.66
N LYS A 480 13.14 41.52 -19.45
CA LYS A 480 12.56 42.82 -19.77
C LYS A 480 13.53 43.78 -20.45
N GLN A 481 14.53 43.25 -21.17
CA GLN A 481 15.42 44.05 -22.00
C GLN A 481 14.89 44.15 -23.45
N PRO A 482 15.20 45.24 -24.18
CA PRO A 482 14.82 45.35 -25.59
C PRO A 482 15.44 44.22 -26.43
N GLY A 483 14.60 43.50 -27.17
CA GLY A 483 15.02 42.39 -28.02
C GLY A 483 14.98 41.02 -27.34
N ASP A 484 14.57 40.95 -26.08
CA ASP A 484 14.37 39.68 -25.38
C ASP A 484 13.24 38.84 -26.02
N PRO A 485 13.39 37.50 -26.08
CA PRO A 485 12.36 36.55 -26.47
C PRO A 485 11.00 36.80 -25.80
N VAL A 486 9.91 36.70 -26.54
CA VAL A 486 8.54 36.76 -25.98
C VAL A 486 7.84 35.44 -26.30
N PHE A 487 7.20 34.87 -25.28
CA PHE A 487 6.58 33.55 -25.39
C PHE A 487 5.07 33.66 -25.57
N THR A 488 4.56 32.91 -26.55
CA THR A 488 3.13 32.54 -26.63
C THR A 488 2.97 31.15 -26.04
N SER A 489 1.85 30.90 -25.36
CA SER A 489 1.67 29.69 -24.54
C SER A 489 0.28 29.08 -24.78
N LYS A 490 0.18 27.75 -24.81
CA LYS A 490 -1.10 27.02 -24.95
C LYS A 490 -1.09 25.66 -24.26
N LEU A 491 -2.26 25.21 -23.80
CA LEU A 491 -2.51 23.80 -23.47
C LEU A 491 -2.70 23.02 -24.77
N ILE A 492 -2.01 21.89 -24.93
CA ILE A 492 -2.14 21.00 -26.09
C ILE A 492 -3.02 19.79 -25.77
N GLU A 493 -2.86 19.21 -24.58
CA GLU A 493 -3.51 17.95 -24.21
C GLU A 493 -3.79 17.92 -22.70
N GLU A 494 -4.99 17.48 -22.35
CA GLU A 494 -5.43 17.29 -20.97
C GLU A 494 -6.27 16.01 -20.87
N SER A 495 -5.90 15.15 -19.93
CA SER A 495 -6.67 14.00 -19.47
C SER A 495 -6.47 13.80 -17.97
N ASN A 496 -7.13 12.79 -17.37
CA ASN A 496 -6.91 12.44 -15.97
C ASN A 496 -5.45 12.03 -15.65
N ASN A 497 -4.66 11.63 -16.67
CA ASN A 497 -3.31 11.08 -16.48
C ASN A 497 -2.19 11.78 -17.27
N LEU A 498 -2.50 12.75 -18.14
CA LEU A 498 -1.51 13.43 -18.99
C LEU A 498 -1.84 14.93 -19.15
N ILE A 499 -0.83 15.77 -18.96
CA ILE A 499 -0.82 17.18 -19.40
C ILE A 499 0.30 17.38 -20.43
N ARG A 500 0.00 18.15 -21.48
CA ARG A 500 1.00 18.68 -22.40
C ARG A 500 0.75 20.15 -22.67
N LEU A 501 1.77 20.97 -22.47
CA LEU A 501 1.75 22.40 -22.78
C LEU A 501 2.63 22.69 -23.99
N GLU A 502 2.54 23.92 -24.50
CA GLU A 502 3.47 24.44 -25.50
C GLU A 502 3.76 25.91 -25.26
N PHE A 503 5.05 26.24 -25.37
CA PHE A 503 5.58 27.60 -25.35
C PHE A 503 6.35 27.86 -26.65
N VAL A 504 6.03 28.95 -27.35
CA VAL A 504 6.66 29.32 -28.62
C VAL A 504 7.27 30.71 -28.51
N THR A 505 8.53 30.83 -28.89
CA THR A 505 9.20 32.12 -29.12
C THR A 505 9.71 32.19 -30.55
N GLU A 506 9.55 33.36 -31.16
CA GLU A 506 9.99 33.65 -32.52
C GLU A 506 11.14 34.67 -32.49
N ASN A 507 11.74 34.93 -33.65
CA ASN A 507 12.77 35.96 -33.83
C ASN A 507 14.03 35.76 -32.97
N VAL A 508 14.34 34.51 -32.61
CA VAL A 508 15.53 34.16 -31.82
C VAL A 508 16.76 34.02 -32.72
N GLY A 509 17.93 34.48 -32.29
CA GLY A 509 19.17 34.24 -33.02
C GLY A 509 19.62 35.43 -33.87
N PRO A 510 20.39 35.19 -34.95
CA PRO A 510 20.84 36.25 -35.84
C PRO A 510 19.66 36.97 -36.53
N ALA A 511 19.59 38.30 -36.44
CA ALA A 511 18.47 39.10 -36.95
C ALA A 511 18.11 38.85 -38.43
N ASN A 512 19.10 38.53 -39.27
CA ASN A 512 18.88 38.29 -40.70
C ASN A 512 18.29 36.90 -41.01
N ASN A 513 18.40 35.93 -40.09
CA ASN A 513 17.94 34.55 -40.26
C ASN A 513 17.52 34.00 -38.88
N PRO A 514 16.40 34.49 -38.33
CA PRO A 514 15.98 34.08 -37.00
C PRO A 514 15.39 32.66 -37.00
N TYR A 515 15.24 32.14 -35.79
CA TYR A 515 14.63 30.87 -35.47
C TYR A 515 13.33 31.05 -34.69
N THR A 516 12.44 30.08 -34.87
CA THR A 516 11.31 29.82 -33.99
C THR A 516 11.63 28.60 -33.14
N VAL A 517 11.48 28.74 -31.82
CA VAL A 517 11.70 27.65 -30.87
C VAL A 517 10.37 27.32 -30.19
N ARG A 518 9.97 26.05 -30.28
CA ARG A 518 8.77 25.48 -29.69
C ARG A 518 9.18 24.50 -28.61
N ILE A 519 8.70 24.73 -27.39
CA ILE A 519 9.02 23.99 -26.17
C ILE A 519 7.72 23.32 -25.71
N GLN A 520 7.70 22.00 -25.65
CA GLN A 520 6.51 21.24 -25.25
C GLN A 520 6.82 20.38 -24.01
N PRO A 521 6.62 20.88 -22.79
CA PRO A 521 6.70 20.04 -21.60
C PRO A 521 5.45 19.16 -21.47
N SER A 522 5.65 17.97 -20.90
CA SER A 522 4.62 16.97 -20.69
C SER A 522 4.86 16.22 -19.37
N ILE A 523 3.79 15.91 -18.65
CA ILE A 523 3.86 15.16 -17.40
C ILE A 523 2.74 14.13 -17.32
N ASN A 524 3.09 12.94 -16.83
CA ASN A 524 2.16 11.82 -16.62
C ASN A 524 1.86 11.65 -15.13
N ALA A 525 0.69 11.08 -14.82
CA ALA A 525 0.31 10.69 -13.47
C ALA A 525 1.38 9.78 -12.82
N GLY A 526 1.63 10.00 -11.53
CA GLY A 526 2.61 9.25 -10.74
C GLY A 526 4.08 9.50 -11.08
N LYS A 527 4.42 10.33 -12.08
CA LYS A 527 5.81 10.66 -12.43
C LYS A 527 6.36 11.79 -11.58
N ASN A 528 7.62 11.70 -11.17
CA ASN A 528 8.37 12.77 -10.48
C ASN A 528 9.29 13.57 -11.42
N ASN A 529 9.10 13.43 -12.73
CA ASN A 529 9.81 14.14 -13.78
C ASN A 529 8.82 14.66 -14.84
N SER A 530 9.28 15.57 -15.69
CA SER A 530 8.56 16.02 -16.88
C SER A 530 9.43 15.86 -18.12
N ASP A 531 8.87 15.28 -19.17
CA ASP A 531 9.47 15.21 -20.51
C ASP A 531 9.35 16.58 -21.19
N VAL A 532 10.39 17.03 -21.87
CA VAL A 532 10.39 18.28 -22.63
C VAL A 532 10.87 18.04 -24.05
N TYR A 533 9.99 18.34 -25.02
CA TYR A 533 10.26 18.21 -26.45
C TYR A 533 10.54 19.58 -27.06
N ILE A 534 11.66 19.71 -27.77
CA ILE A 534 12.10 20.96 -28.39
C ILE A 534 12.11 20.82 -29.90
N PHE A 535 11.43 21.75 -30.58
CA PHE A 535 11.44 21.89 -32.03
C PHE A 535 11.99 23.27 -32.39
N ILE A 536 12.94 23.29 -33.32
CA ILE A 536 13.60 24.50 -33.81
C ILE A 536 13.43 24.56 -35.33
N GLU A 537 12.86 25.66 -35.80
CA GLU A 537 12.58 25.94 -37.20
C GLU A 537 13.20 27.28 -37.61
N GLY A 538 13.47 27.47 -38.91
CA GLY A 538 14.09 28.69 -39.44
C GLY A 538 15.61 28.62 -39.53
N GLY A 539 16.24 29.80 -39.61
CA GLY A 539 17.68 29.95 -39.83
C GLY A 539 18.18 29.53 -41.22
N ARG A 540 19.51 29.46 -41.39
CA ARG A 540 20.12 29.00 -42.64
C ARG A 540 20.31 27.50 -42.66
N MET A 541 20.40 26.94 -43.86
CA MET A 541 20.58 25.50 -44.06
C MET A 541 21.85 24.97 -43.40
N ASP A 542 22.96 25.71 -43.50
CA ASP A 542 24.30 25.31 -43.04
C ASP A 542 24.63 25.73 -41.61
N ASP A 543 23.69 26.37 -40.90
CA ASP A 543 23.94 26.78 -39.51
C ASP A 543 24.06 25.56 -38.60
N LYS A 544 25.14 25.52 -37.80
CA LYS A 544 25.32 24.54 -36.73
C LYS A 544 24.50 24.96 -35.52
N ILE A 545 23.56 24.10 -35.12
CA ILE A 545 22.64 24.35 -34.01
C ILE A 545 22.96 23.45 -32.83
N GLU A 546 23.08 24.06 -31.66
CA GLU A 546 23.23 23.36 -30.39
C GLU A 546 22.28 24.00 -29.37
N LEU A 547 21.86 23.23 -28.37
CA LEU A 547 20.95 23.68 -27.33
C LEU A 547 21.59 23.45 -25.96
N GLY A 548 21.77 24.53 -25.21
CA GLY A 548 22.17 24.48 -23.80
C GLY A 548 20.95 24.36 -22.90
N ILE A 549 20.91 23.33 -22.06
CA ILE A 549 19.88 23.10 -21.04
C ILE A 549 20.50 23.40 -19.68
N GLY A 550 19.93 24.37 -18.96
CA GLY A 550 20.56 24.91 -17.77
C GLY A 550 19.96 24.46 -16.44
N LEU A 551 20.81 24.38 -15.42
CA LEU A 551 20.48 24.21 -14.01
C LEU A 551 21.00 25.39 -13.20
N THR A 552 20.15 25.95 -12.36
CA THR A 552 20.52 26.99 -11.38
C THR A 552 21.59 26.46 -10.44
N ARG A 553 22.65 27.23 -10.23
CA ARG A 553 23.67 26.93 -9.22
C ARG A 553 23.09 27.16 -7.83
N LEU A 554 23.22 26.17 -6.93
CA LEU A 554 22.77 26.32 -5.54
C LEU A 554 23.89 26.97 -4.71
N LYS A 555 23.51 27.65 -3.62
CA LYS A 555 24.47 28.38 -2.77
C LYS A 555 25.49 27.44 -2.12
N GLU A 556 25.01 26.30 -1.67
CA GLU A 556 25.81 25.15 -1.26
C GLU A 556 25.39 23.98 -2.13
N GLU A 557 26.31 23.39 -2.90
CA GLU A 557 25.96 22.31 -3.83
C GLU A 557 27.05 21.25 -3.96
N ALA A 558 26.60 20.03 -4.21
CA ALA A 558 27.36 19.00 -4.89
C ALA A 558 26.82 18.91 -6.33
N PHE A 559 27.66 19.28 -7.31
CA PHE A 559 27.33 19.20 -8.73
C PHE A 559 27.98 17.97 -9.36
N TYR A 560 27.25 17.30 -10.24
CA TYR A 560 27.73 16.14 -10.99
C TYR A 560 27.12 16.11 -12.40
N CYS A 561 27.93 15.73 -13.38
CA CYS A 561 27.45 15.46 -14.74
C CYS A 561 28.13 14.21 -15.26
N ASP A 562 27.33 13.27 -15.73
CA ASP A 562 27.78 12.02 -16.34
C ASP A 562 27.28 11.99 -17.78
N ASN A 563 28.19 12.27 -18.71
CA ASN A 563 27.88 12.29 -20.13
C ASN A 563 27.74 10.88 -20.71
N GLU A 564 28.28 9.83 -20.06
CA GLU A 564 28.14 8.44 -20.53
C GLU A 564 26.80 7.84 -20.16
N LYS A 565 26.22 8.28 -19.04
CA LYS A 565 24.88 7.89 -18.58
C LYS A 565 23.78 8.89 -18.98
N GLY A 566 24.13 10.08 -19.45
CA GLY A 566 23.18 11.05 -19.98
C GLY A 566 22.45 11.86 -18.91
N TYR A 567 23.13 12.33 -17.85
CA TYR A 567 22.51 13.21 -16.87
C TYR A 567 23.42 14.32 -16.32
N MET A 568 22.80 15.41 -15.87
CA MET A 568 23.44 16.53 -15.18
C MET A 568 22.58 16.91 -13.98
N ALA A 569 23.19 17.05 -12.81
CA ALA A 569 22.46 17.28 -11.56
C ALA A 569 23.25 18.08 -10.53
N ASN A 570 22.53 18.75 -9.65
CA ASN A 570 23.07 19.21 -8.38
C ASN A 570 22.16 18.83 -7.20
N TRP A 571 22.79 18.72 -6.03
CA TRP A 571 22.14 18.51 -4.73
C TRP A 571 22.65 19.54 -3.74
N GLY A 572 21.76 20.28 -3.09
CA GLY A 572 22.21 21.43 -2.32
C GLY A 572 21.13 22.23 -1.61
N ILE A 573 21.55 23.35 -1.05
CA ILE A 573 20.68 24.33 -0.38
C ILE A 573 20.79 25.66 -1.12
N GLN A 574 19.65 26.22 -1.53
CA GLN A 574 19.59 27.59 -2.03
C GLN A 574 19.44 28.59 -0.88
N GLU A 575 18.49 28.34 0.02
CA GLU A 575 18.29 29.09 1.25
C GLU A 575 17.76 28.20 2.39
N PRO A 576 17.91 28.60 3.67
CA PRO A 576 17.52 27.76 4.81
C PRO A 576 16.03 27.38 4.87
N GLU A 577 15.12 28.25 4.42
CA GLU A 577 13.67 27.97 4.42
C GLU A 577 13.34 26.80 3.48
N ILE A 578 13.95 26.76 2.30
CA ILE A 578 13.81 25.66 1.35
C ILE A 578 14.45 24.39 1.90
N GLY A 579 15.68 24.49 2.42
CA GLY A 579 16.48 23.34 2.81
C GLY A 579 17.09 22.61 1.61
N TRP A 580 17.24 21.29 1.72
CA TRP A 580 17.91 20.47 0.69
C TRP A 580 17.00 20.14 -0.48
N ILE A 581 17.49 20.42 -1.69
CA ILE A 581 16.84 20.11 -2.95
C ILE A 581 17.81 19.44 -3.93
N GLY A 582 17.25 18.62 -4.82
CA GLY A 582 17.94 18.05 -5.97
C GLY A 582 17.32 18.56 -7.26
N LEU A 583 18.16 19.05 -8.18
CA LEU A 583 17.76 19.39 -9.54
C LEU A 583 18.48 18.46 -10.51
N GLY A 584 17.77 17.97 -11.52
CA GLY A 584 18.32 17.01 -12.48
C GLY A 584 17.78 17.20 -13.89
N ILE A 585 18.67 17.04 -14.86
CA ILE A 585 18.39 16.96 -16.29
C ILE A 585 18.83 15.59 -16.79
N LEU A 586 17.94 14.89 -17.50
CA LEU A 586 18.26 13.65 -18.23
C LEU A 586 18.23 13.95 -19.72
N PHE A 587 19.21 13.47 -20.47
CA PHE A 587 19.39 13.78 -21.89
C PHE A 587 19.97 12.60 -22.67
N ASP A 588 19.80 12.62 -23.99
CA ASP A 588 20.42 11.63 -24.87
C ASP A 588 21.95 11.84 -24.95
N GLN A 589 22.71 10.91 -24.39
CA GLN A 589 24.17 10.89 -24.39
C GLN A 589 24.77 10.99 -25.81
N LYS A 590 24.08 10.50 -26.85
CA LYS A 590 24.57 10.58 -28.24
C LYS A 590 24.57 12.00 -28.78
N LYS A 591 23.77 12.89 -28.19
CA LYS A 591 23.68 14.31 -28.55
C LYS A 591 24.61 15.18 -27.69
N TYR A 592 25.29 14.62 -26.68
CA TYR A 592 26.16 15.39 -25.80
C TYR A 592 27.32 16.06 -26.56
N MET A 593 27.52 17.36 -26.31
CA MET A 593 28.65 18.13 -26.86
C MET A 593 29.62 18.58 -25.78
N ARG A 594 29.11 19.24 -24.73
CA ARG A 594 29.92 19.79 -23.64
C ARG A 594 29.07 20.19 -22.43
N VAL A 595 29.72 20.40 -21.30
CA VAL A 595 29.16 21.14 -20.15
C VAL A 595 29.82 22.52 -20.08
N GLU A 596 28.99 23.56 -19.95
CA GLU A 596 29.42 24.92 -19.64
C GLU A 596 29.08 25.25 -18.19
N ASN A 597 30.02 25.83 -17.47
CA ASN A 597 29.86 26.19 -16.06
C ASN A 597 30.05 27.69 -15.90
N ASP A 598 28.95 28.40 -15.65
CA ASP A 598 28.99 29.82 -15.35
C ASP A 598 28.89 30.05 -13.84
N LYS A 599 28.98 31.33 -13.46
CA LYS A 599 28.87 31.77 -12.07
C LYS A 599 27.56 31.33 -11.43
N ASP A 600 26.44 31.49 -12.15
CA ASP A 600 25.09 31.35 -11.58
C ASP A 600 24.35 30.09 -12.08
N GLU A 601 24.87 29.39 -13.10
CA GLU A 601 24.23 28.20 -13.66
C GLU A 601 25.23 27.22 -14.30
N HIS A 602 24.81 25.95 -14.37
CA HIS A 602 25.46 24.88 -15.13
C HIS A 602 24.63 24.59 -16.38
N ARG A 603 25.26 24.29 -17.52
CA ARG A 603 24.55 24.01 -18.77
C ARG A 603 25.13 22.80 -19.46
N VAL A 604 24.30 21.81 -19.77
CA VAL A 604 24.68 20.76 -20.72
C VAL A 604 24.29 21.22 -22.12
N VAL A 605 25.25 21.21 -23.04
CA VAL A 605 25.04 21.59 -24.43
C VAL A 605 24.93 20.34 -25.29
N LEU A 606 23.84 20.26 -26.03
CA LEU A 606 23.50 19.13 -26.88
C LEU A 606 23.44 19.54 -28.35
N GLN A 607 23.83 18.64 -29.25
CA GLN A 607 23.66 18.82 -30.68
C GLN A 607 22.17 18.75 -31.04
N TYR A 608 21.70 19.73 -31.80
CA TYR A 608 20.37 19.69 -32.38
C TYR A 608 20.45 19.20 -33.84
N GLN A 609 19.60 18.23 -34.19
CA GLN A 609 19.48 17.72 -35.55
C GLN A 609 18.18 18.23 -36.16
N LYS A 610 18.26 18.83 -37.35
CA LYS A 610 17.09 19.38 -38.03
C LYS A 610 16.08 18.26 -38.33
N ASN A 611 14.79 18.61 -38.20
CA ASN A 611 13.64 17.72 -38.41
C ASN A 611 13.46 16.60 -37.36
N GLU A 612 14.29 16.57 -36.31
CA GLU A 612 14.10 15.68 -35.17
C GLU A 612 13.92 16.50 -33.90
N PRO A 613 12.91 16.21 -33.06
CA PRO A 613 12.83 16.86 -31.77
C PRO A 613 14.05 16.51 -30.91
N LEU A 614 14.53 17.51 -30.16
CA LEU A 614 15.42 17.25 -29.04
C LEU A 614 14.57 17.01 -27.80
N THR A 615 14.81 15.90 -27.11
CA THR A 615 14.10 15.54 -25.88
C THR A 615 15.05 15.55 -24.70
N TYR A 616 14.61 16.10 -23.58
CA TYR A 616 15.26 15.96 -22.28
C TYR A 616 14.19 15.86 -21.21
N GLN A 617 14.57 15.44 -20.01
CA GLN A 617 13.67 15.41 -18.85
C GLN A 617 14.18 16.34 -17.76
N ILE A 618 13.24 16.97 -17.06
CA ILE A 618 13.50 17.74 -15.83
C ILE A 618 12.99 16.96 -14.63
N LYS A 619 13.80 16.87 -13.57
CA LYS A 619 13.48 16.12 -12.35
C LYS A 619 13.89 16.90 -11.11
N GLY A 620 12.97 17.02 -10.16
CA GLY A 620 13.19 17.72 -8.91
C GLY A 620 12.97 16.82 -7.71
N MET A 621 13.67 17.10 -6.61
CA MET A 621 13.45 16.45 -5.31
C MET A 621 13.56 17.47 -4.18
N TRP A 622 12.73 17.31 -3.16
CA TRP A 622 12.75 18.14 -1.97
C TRP A 622 12.84 17.27 -0.73
N LEU A 623 13.92 17.38 0.05
CA LEU A 623 14.15 16.50 1.18
C LEU A 623 13.02 16.57 2.23
N LYS A 624 12.44 17.76 2.44
CA LYS A 624 11.30 17.93 3.38
C LYS A 624 10.01 17.30 2.87
N GLY A 625 9.98 16.92 1.60
CA GLY A 625 8.87 16.24 0.94
C GLY A 625 8.89 14.72 1.05
N GLU A 626 10.03 14.13 1.39
CA GLU A 626 10.20 12.69 1.43
C GLU A 626 9.51 12.08 2.67
N ARG A 627 8.70 11.04 2.46
CA ARG A 627 8.06 10.26 3.53
C ARG A 627 9.11 9.36 4.18
N PHE A 628 9.26 9.49 5.50
CA PHE A 628 10.35 8.94 6.32
C PHE A 628 11.69 9.61 5.94
N PRO A 629 12.27 10.47 6.78
CA PRO A 629 13.49 11.20 6.44
C PRO A 629 14.65 10.23 6.24
N ILE A 630 14.80 9.76 5.01
CA ILE A 630 16.02 9.18 4.50
C ILE A 630 17.05 10.31 4.55
N SER A 631 18.21 10.05 5.16
CA SER A 631 19.35 10.96 5.04
C SER A 631 19.88 10.82 3.61
N VAL A 632 19.17 11.41 2.65
CA VAL A 632 19.53 11.36 1.23
C VAL A 632 20.87 12.04 1.07
N SER A 633 21.87 11.26 0.71
CA SER A 633 23.17 11.81 0.33
C SER A 633 23.12 12.27 -1.14
N PRO A 634 24.06 13.13 -1.57
CA PRO A 634 24.23 13.43 -3.00
C PRO A 634 24.28 12.16 -3.87
N ASN A 635 24.95 11.10 -3.39
CA ASN A 635 25.07 9.83 -4.10
C ASN A 635 23.73 9.12 -4.30
N ASP A 636 22.82 9.21 -3.32
CA ASP A 636 21.49 8.61 -3.43
C ASP A 636 20.65 9.35 -4.47
N TRP A 637 20.73 10.68 -4.48
CA TRP A 637 20.11 11.51 -5.53
C TRP A 637 20.64 11.16 -6.92
N PHE A 638 21.96 11.04 -7.08
CA PHE A 638 22.55 10.70 -8.38
C PHE A 638 22.15 9.29 -8.83
N LYS A 639 22.13 8.29 -7.94
CA LYS A 639 21.64 6.94 -8.27
C LYS A 639 20.16 6.92 -8.71
N LEU A 640 19.32 7.80 -8.17
CA LEU A 640 17.91 7.92 -8.60
C LEU A 640 17.78 8.42 -10.04
N LEU A 641 18.73 9.21 -10.53
CA LEU A 641 18.80 9.62 -11.93
C LEU A 641 19.29 8.48 -12.82
N GLU A 642 20.32 7.74 -12.39
CA GLU A 642 20.86 6.58 -13.13
C GLU A 642 19.82 5.48 -13.37
N LYS A 643 18.97 5.20 -12.37
CA LYS A 643 17.86 4.24 -12.54
C LYS A 643 16.82 4.69 -13.55
N SER A 644 16.78 5.99 -13.89
CA SER A 644 15.81 6.55 -14.84
C SER A 644 16.37 6.62 -16.28
N THR A 645 17.69 6.42 -16.46
CA THR A 645 18.36 6.41 -17.77
C THR A 645 18.57 5.00 -18.34
N ASN A 646 18.51 3.97 -17.48
CA ASN A 646 18.47 2.55 -17.87
C ASN A 646 17.03 2.09 -18.09
#